data_AF-A0A286FIL1-F1
#
_entry.id   AF-A0A286FIL1-F1
#
_cell.length_a   1.000
_cell.length_b   1.000
_cell.length_c   1.000
_cell.angle_alpha   90.00
_cell.angle_beta   90.00
_cell.angle_gamma   90.00
#
_symmetry.space_group_name_H-M   'P 1'
#
loop_
_entity.id
_entity.type
_entity.pdbx_description
1 polymer ?
#
loop_
_entity_poly.entity_id
_entity_poly.type
_entity_poly.pdbx_seq_one_letter_code
_entity_poly.pdbx_strand_id
1 'polypeptide(L)'
;MNWLSILRFEFRYRRNRPATYLFFSLLLALSFTLVTTDVLKGLSGGAIKDNATTVINQLSLLLFLIMGVFMASAIMGVAVVRDFEHRTDSLFFTKPIRTWEYLAGRYLGAMLLLLLTLLAIPLGMMAGEAAPWREAERLLPFRAISYWQPYWTMLVPNALIVGSLFFAVGALSRKMLVVFTQGMGLLMLYLLSGILLSQLDRRETAALLDPFGLRAVGYLTQYWSIAQQNNQLVTLSDTLLWNRLLWLGVALLMLGVTFRFFSYQTSGGLMVRKRPLADGILPSGGGINQRQPIHALPQSVKHRYGTWVRISDLGRLTLFYARLIGKDLPFMALSLGGLGMFLFVALDDAGGWYGSRTLPTTYVMLNKMSIFTGLFLFILMVLYVGDLIWKERDVRINLIHDALPVPNWVVLLSKYLGLGLAFVLLLTLAIGIGALIQVVKGGASLIDWSVYAVSLYGDALGGLLIFMLLGFFIHTLVNNKFAGHALLILFFVALGVVSYLGVEHRLLLFDSASLGLYSDMNGFGHNVTPFSWTSLYWSAFGALLFATAVVLSVRGSDELFKLRLRIGRHQLTRPVLTFGLAILIVFVSSGSYIYYNTNVLNEYQNSKTGEAQQAAYEKTLKQYDGLPQPRITAIVVQVDLFPETRDFMAKGHYMLKNKTKVPIRTLHLQTYPADEMQVKQLSLSVPNRLDTKYIADYAYRMYQLDTPLQPGDSLKLDFQLLYRTSGFKNGGTNIDIVQNGTFFTNQYFPGIGYNENYELASDDTRREHGLKPKERQRAQTDSTGRRQSVMGGDADQVRFAMTLSTAPDQIAIAPGYLQKEWRQTGPDGQPRRYFRYEMDAPIANFYSIVSARYQIKKERYTSPGGQLVSLEIYYHRGHTKNLDRMMRGMKAALDYYQSNYGPFQHRQLRIMEFPRYRGYAQSFANTIPFGEDMGFVSNINDETDIDIPFFVTAHETAHQWWGHQVTEADVKGSAMLSESLSEYSALMVMKHHYPKERMQEFLSYELDYYLRGRQTESKKEQPLAQCEGQQYIHYNKGALVLYALQDQIGENRLNQALRTYRDRWNAATVAQTGIYPTAADLTAELRAVTPDSVRGLLDDWVNAITLYELKAEQVKMKPVGKQFEVTLDLSVEKVRADSLGNETRRPLNEWIWIGVYAPKAKGSTVDKLLYYQRHHITKPKQSITVRVNQQPDRAGIDPLNLLIDRHPRDNIKTI
;
A
#
# COMPACT_ATOMS: atom_id res chain seq x y z
N MET A 1 -46.06 -14.04 -30.00
CA MET A 1 -44.92 -13.07 -30.06
C MET A 1 -43.67 -13.88 -29.73
N ASN A 2 -42.73 -14.04 -30.66
CA ASN A 2 -41.56 -14.92 -30.46
C ASN A 2 -40.41 -14.20 -29.73
N TRP A 3 -39.43 -14.95 -29.21
CA TRP A 3 -38.28 -14.38 -28.49
C TRP A 3 -37.51 -13.31 -29.30
N LEU A 4 -37.42 -13.47 -30.62
CA LEU A 4 -36.74 -12.52 -31.52
C LEU A 4 -37.45 -11.16 -31.57
N SER A 5 -38.78 -11.15 -31.53
CA SER A 5 -39.57 -9.91 -31.49
C SER A 5 -39.38 -9.15 -30.16
N ILE A 6 -39.25 -9.86 -29.05
CA ILE A 6 -38.99 -9.30 -27.72
C ILE A 6 -37.56 -8.73 -27.66
N LEU A 7 -36.58 -9.46 -28.21
CA LEU A 7 -35.21 -9.00 -28.34
C LEU A 7 -35.14 -7.70 -29.16
N ARG A 8 -35.77 -7.67 -30.34
CA ARG A 8 -35.83 -6.47 -31.18
C ARG A 8 -36.50 -5.29 -30.47
N PHE A 9 -37.54 -5.55 -29.67
CA PHE A 9 -38.18 -4.52 -28.86
C PHE A 9 -37.22 -3.96 -27.80
N GLU A 10 -36.57 -4.82 -27.01
CA GLU A 10 -35.64 -4.37 -25.96
C GLU A 10 -34.46 -3.59 -26.55
N PHE A 11 -33.91 -4.07 -27.68
CA PHE A 11 -32.85 -3.38 -28.40
C PHE A 11 -33.30 -2.01 -28.90
N ARG A 12 -34.43 -1.90 -29.60
CA ARG A 12 -34.97 -0.62 -30.09
C ARG A 12 -35.27 0.35 -28.95
N TYR A 13 -35.86 -0.17 -27.87
CA TYR A 13 -36.20 0.63 -26.69
C TYR A 13 -34.96 1.30 -26.08
N ARG A 14 -33.90 0.52 -25.85
CA ARG A 14 -32.66 1.03 -25.25
C ARG A 14 -31.85 1.87 -26.22
N ARG A 15 -31.81 1.52 -27.51
CA ARG A 15 -31.20 2.36 -28.56
C ARG A 15 -31.81 3.76 -28.59
N ASN A 16 -33.10 3.90 -28.33
CA ASN A 16 -33.76 5.20 -28.32
C ASN A 16 -33.61 5.95 -26.97
N ARG A 17 -32.93 5.39 -25.97
CA ARG A 17 -32.69 6.05 -24.68
C ARG A 17 -31.34 6.76 -24.64
N PRO A 18 -31.31 8.05 -24.24
CA PRO A 18 -30.06 8.80 -24.09
C PRO A 18 -29.04 8.14 -23.15
N ALA A 19 -29.51 7.41 -22.13
CA ALA A 19 -28.66 6.75 -21.16
C ALA A 19 -27.66 5.74 -21.77
N THR A 20 -28.04 5.05 -22.85
CA THR A 20 -27.15 4.07 -23.50
C THR A 20 -25.96 4.77 -24.18
N TYR A 21 -26.21 5.88 -24.86
CA TYR A 21 -25.14 6.68 -25.47
C TYR A 21 -24.29 7.39 -24.41
N LEU A 22 -24.90 7.82 -23.30
CA LEU A 22 -24.17 8.40 -22.17
C LEU A 22 -23.19 7.38 -21.57
N PHE A 23 -23.62 6.13 -21.33
CA PHE A 23 -22.75 5.07 -20.82
C PHE A 23 -21.61 4.74 -21.76
N PHE A 24 -21.90 4.59 -23.06
CA PHE A 24 -20.86 4.35 -24.07
C PHE A 24 -19.86 5.52 -24.12
N SER A 25 -20.36 6.76 -24.21
CA SER A 25 -19.51 7.95 -24.31
C SER A 25 -18.67 8.16 -23.05
N LEU A 26 -19.24 7.89 -21.87
CA LEU A 26 -18.52 7.99 -20.60
C LEU A 26 -17.39 6.95 -20.51
N LEU A 27 -17.65 5.69 -20.84
CA LEU A 27 -16.60 4.66 -20.87
C LEU A 27 -15.53 4.98 -21.91
N LEU A 28 -15.91 5.46 -23.08
CA LEU A 28 -14.97 5.83 -24.14
C LEU A 28 -14.09 6.98 -23.69
N ALA A 29 -14.68 8.05 -23.17
CA ALA A 29 -13.96 9.22 -22.67
C ALA A 29 -13.05 8.86 -21.49
N LEU A 30 -13.54 8.04 -20.55
CA LEU A 30 -12.73 7.60 -19.41
C LEU A 30 -11.55 6.73 -19.85
N SER A 31 -11.79 5.76 -20.74
CA SER A 31 -10.72 4.88 -21.26
C SER A 31 -9.67 5.68 -22.05
N PHE A 32 -10.13 6.63 -22.88
CA PHE A 32 -9.26 7.58 -23.57
C PHE A 32 -8.44 8.42 -22.59
N THR A 33 -9.09 9.03 -21.60
CA THR A 33 -8.44 9.92 -20.62
C THR A 33 -7.40 9.18 -19.80
N LEU A 34 -7.71 7.97 -19.31
CA LEU A 34 -6.79 7.18 -18.51
C LEU A 34 -5.53 6.77 -19.28
N VAL A 35 -5.66 6.40 -20.57
CA VAL A 35 -4.49 6.05 -21.40
C VAL A 35 -3.70 7.29 -21.83
N THR A 36 -4.33 8.46 -21.87
CA THR A 36 -3.68 9.71 -22.34
C THR A 36 -3.09 10.56 -21.23
N THR A 37 -3.22 10.16 -19.97
CA THR A 37 -2.77 10.94 -18.80
C THR A 37 -1.76 10.16 -17.95
N ASP A 38 -1.11 10.89 -17.04
CA ASP A 38 -0.13 10.33 -16.09
C ASP A 38 -0.71 9.29 -15.13
N VAL A 39 -2.04 9.14 -15.06
CA VAL A 39 -2.69 8.07 -14.27
C VAL A 39 -2.18 6.69 -14.70
N LEU A 40 -1.83 6.51 -15.98
CA LEU A 40 -1.29 5.25 -16.49
C LEU A 40 0.11 4.92 -15.94
N LYS A 41 0.86 5.91 -15.43
CA LYS A 41 2.16 5.70 -14.76
C LYS A 41 2.03 4.87 -13.48
N GLY A 42 0.82 4.71 -12.93
CA GLY A 42 0.56 3.80 -11.82
C GLY A 42 0.46 2.31 -12.21
N LEU A 43 0.27 2.01 -13.50
CA LEU A 43 0.14 0.65 -14.05
C LEU A 43 1.29 0.27 -14.98
N SER A 44 1.95 1.26 -15.57
CA SER A 44 3.09 1.14 -16.47
C SER A 44 4.18 2.09 -15.99
N GLY A 45 5.45 1.82 -16.28
CA GLY A 45 6.52 2.69 -15.81
C GLY A 45 7.90 2.19 -16.21
N GLY A 46 8.75 3.13 -16.64
CA GLY A 46 10.10 2.86 -17.11
C GLY A 46 10.14 1.86 -18.28
N ALA A 47 10.59 0.63 -18.03
CA ALA A 47 10.79 -0.39 -19.05
C ALA A 47 9.48 -1.12 -19.47
N ILE A 48 8.44 -1.07 -18.64
CA ILE A 48 7.11 -1.59 -19.00
C ILE A 48 6.37 -0.52 -19.80
N LYS A 49 6.00 -0.85 -21.04
CA LYS A 49 5.37 0.08 -21.99
C LYS A 49 3.90 0.28 -21.67
N ASP A 50 3.39 1.46 -22.01
CA ASP A 50 2.04 1.88 -21.68
C ASP A 50 0.95 1.05 -22.39
N ASN A 51 1.25 0.54 -23.59
CA ASN A 51 0.38 -0.35 -24.37
C ASN A 51 0.80 -1.84 -24.26
N ALA A 52 1.61 -2.18 -23.25
CA ALA A 52 1.93 -3.57 -22.94
C ALA A 52 0.65 -4.38 -22.71
N THR A 53 0.68 -5.66 -23.11
CA THR A 53 -0.51 -6.51 -23.03
C THR A 53 -1.04 -6.63 -21.60
N THR A 54 -0.14 -6.73 -20.61
CA THR A 54 -0.54 -6.81 -19.19
C THR A 54 -1.22 -5.53 -18.71
N VAL A 55 -0.70 -4.36 -19.10
CA VAL A 55 -1.24 -3.04 -18.75
C VAL A 55 -2.64 -2.86 -19.33
N ILE A 56 -2.82 -3.14 -20.63
CA ILE A 56 -4.12 -3.01 -21.30
C ILE A 56 -5.15 -3.98 -20.71
N ASN A 57 -4.74 -5.22 -20.41
CA ASN A 57 -5.62 -6.22 -19.80
C ASN A 57 -6.04 -5.81 -18.37
N GLN A 58 -5.11 -5.36 -17.54
CA GLN A 58 -5.40 -4.86 -16.18
C GLN A 58 -6.31 -3.64 -16.21
N LEU A 59 -6.02 -2.65 -17.06
CA LEU A 59 -6.83 -1.45 -17.20
C LEU A 59 -8.26 -1.78 -17.68
N SER A 60 -8.40 -2.73 -18.61
CA SER A 60 -9.70 -3.20 -19.10
C SER A 60 -10.53 -3.82 -17.97
N LEU A 61 -9.91 -4.65 -17.14
CA LEU A 61 -10.55 -5.27 -15.98
C LEU A 61 -10.92 -4.25 -14.89
N LEU A 62 -10.05 -3.27 -14.62
CA LEU A 62 -10.33 -2.18 -13.66
C LEU A 62 -11.51 -1.31 -14.12
N LEU A 63 -11.55 -0.93 -15.41
CA LEU A 63 -12.68 -0.19 -15.99
C LEU A 63 -13.98 -0.99 -15.92
N PHE A 64 -13.92 -2.31 -16.14
CA PHE A 64 -15.06 -3.18 -15.95
C PHE A 64 -15.51 -3.22 -14.48
N LEU A 65 -14.59 -3.35 -13.53
CA LEU A 65 -14.91 -3.42 -12.10
C LEU A 65 -15.58 -2.12 -11.61
N ILE A 66 -15.02 -0.96 -11.98
CA ILE A 66 -15.48 0.35 -11.51
C ILE A 66 -16.79 0.75 -12.20
N MET A 67 -16.83 0.70 -13.55
CA MET A 67 -17.96 1.19 -14.34
C MET A 67 -18.79 0.08 -14.99
N GLY A 68 -18.14 -0.97 -15.50
CA GLY A 68 -18.81 -2.08 -16.17
C GLY A 68 -19.81 -2.83 -15.29
N VAL A 69 -19.50 -3.09 -14.01
CA VAL A 69 -20.41 -3.73 -13.05
C VAL A 69 -21.66 -2.87 -12.80
N PHE A 70 -21.47 -1.56 -12.62
CA PHE A 70 -22.59 -0.62 -12.44
C PHE A 70 -23.49 -0.59 -13.68
N MET A 71 -22.89 -0.53 -14.87
CA MET A 71 -23.63 -0.56 -16.14
C MET A 71 -24.34 -1.89 -16.37
N ALA A 72 -23.70 -3.02 -16.02
CA ALA A 72 -24.31 -4.34 -16.08
C ALA A 72 -25.55 -4.41 -15.17
N SER A 73 -25.48 -3.85 -13.96
CA SER A 73 -26.63 -3.75 -13.05
C SER A 73 -27.79 -2.94 -13.66
N ALA A 74 -27.49 -1.76 -14.22
CA ALA A 74 -28.48 -0.85 -14.81
C ALA A 74 -29.11 -1.34 -16.14
N ILE A 75 -28.39 -2.18 -16.90
CA ILE A 75 -28.86 -2.73 -18.17
C ILE A 75 -29.58 -4.06 -17.92
N MET A 76 -28.88 -5.02 -17.30
CA MET A 76 -29.34 -6.40 -17.15
C MET A 76 -30.39 -6.56 -16.05
N GLY A 77 -30.19 -5.91 -14.89
CA GLY A 77 -31.14 -6.00 -13.78
C GLY A 77 -32.48 -5.33 -14.07
N VAL A 78 -32.47 -4.19 -14.77
CA VAL A 78 -33.67 -3.41 -15.10
C VAL A 78 -34.53 -4.09 -16.18
N ALA A 79 -33.94 -4.93 -17.05
CA ALA A 79 -34.61 -5.47 -18.24
C ALA A 79 -35.95 -6.16 -17.94
N VAL A 80 -36.05 -6.85 -16.80
CA VAL A 80 -37.28 -7.51 -16.34
C VAL A 80 -37.99 -6.71 -15.24
N VAL A 81 -37.24 -6.08 -14.33
CA VAL A 81 -37.81 -5.33 -13.19
C VAL A 81 -38.68 -4.16 -13.65
N ARG A 82 -38.27 -3.48 -14.73
CA ARG A 82 -39.01 -2.36 -15.33
C ARG A 82 -40.47 -2.69 -15.59
N ASP A 83 -40.74 -3.89 -16.09
CA ASP A 83 -42.08 -4.26 -16.53
C ASP A 83 -43.03 -4.35 -15.32
N PHE A 84 -42.52 -4.73 -14.15
CA PHE A 84 -43.24 -4.73 -12.86
C PHE A 84 -43.33 -3.33 -12.24
N GLU A 85 -42.26 -2.53 -12.26
CA GLU A 85 -42.26 -1.16 -11.70
C GLU A 85 -43.28 -0.24 -12.38
N HIS A 86 -43.42 -0.38 -13.71
CA HIS A 86 -44.40 0.36 -14.49
C HIS A 86 -45.76 -0.35 -14.62
N ARG A 87 -45.95 -1.52 -13.98
CA ARG A 87 -47.18 -2.33 -14.05
C ARG A 87 -47.62 -2.70 -15.48
N THR A 88 -46.65 -2.88 -16.37
CA THR A 88 -46.86 -3.31 -17.76
C THR A 88 -46.80 -4.83 -17.91
N ASP A 89 -46.41 -5.54 -16.86
CA ASP A 89 -46.34 -7.00 -16.78
C ASP A 89 -47.70 -7.65 -17.14
N SER A 90 -48.81 -7.09 -16.68
CA SER A 90 -50.17 -7.55 -17.02
C SER A 90 -50.47 -7.55 -18.53
N LEU A 91 -49.88 -6.63 -19.31
CA LEU A 91 -50.05 -6.54 -20.76
C LEU A 91 -49.24 -7.59 -21.52
N PHE A 92 -48.09 -8.01 -20.96
CA PHE A 92 -47.26 -9.04 -21.56
C PHE A 92 -47.73 -10.45 -21.18
N PHE A 93 -48.22 -10.62 -19.94
CA PHE A 93 -48.59 -11.92 -19.39
C PHE A 93 -49.96 -12.43 -19.87
N THR A 94 -50.76 -11.55 -20.48
CA THR A 94 -52.02 -11.89 -21.13
C THR A 94 -51.85 -12.34 -22.58
N LYS A 95 -50.64 -12.22 -23.16
CA LYS A 95 -50.33 -12.71 -24.51
C LYS A 95 -49.86 -14.17 -24.47
N PRO A 96 -50.09 -14.97 -25.53
CA PRO A 96 -49.59 -16.34 -25.63
C PRO A 96 -48.07 -16.34 -25.90
N ILE A 97 -47.28 -16.06 -24.88
CA ILE A 97 -45.82 -16.01 -24.91
C ILE A 97 -45.30 -17.05 -23.92
N ARG A 98 -44.39 -17.92 -24.34
CA ARG A 98 -43.78 -18.90 -23.42
C ARG A 98 -42.78 -18.21 -22.49
N THR A 99 -42.62 -18.72 -21.27
CA THR A 99 -41.67 -18.18 -20.27
C THR A 99 -40.26 -18.03 -20.80
N TRP A 100 -39.79 -19.04 -21.53
CA TRP A 100 -38.44 -19.02 -22.10
C TRP A 100 -38.31 -17.95 -23.20
N GLU A 101 -39.36 -17.73 -24.01
CA GLU A 101 -39.33 -16.73 -25.08
C GLU A 101 -39.26 -15.32 -24.51
N TYR A 102 -39.98 -15.07 -23.43
CA TYR A 102 -39.96 -13.80 -22.72
C TYR A 102 -38.61 -13.53 -22.07
N LEU A 103 -38.12 -14.45 -21.22
CA LEU A 103 -36.87 -14.26 -20.48
C LEU A 103 -35.66 -14.24 -21.41
N ALA A 104 -35.56 -15.16 -22.37
CA ALA A 104 -34.45 -15.19 -23.33
C ALA A 104 -34.43 -13.94 -24.21
N GLY A 105 -35.60 -13.47 -24.67
CA GLY A 105 -35.69 -12.24 -25.46
C GLY A 105 -35.20 -11.00 -24.69
N ARG A 106 -35.61 -10.86 -23.41
CA ARG A 106 -35.15 -9.77 -22.53
C ARG A 106 -33.65 -9.87 -22.23
N TYR A 107 -33.18 -11.06 -21.84
CA TYR A 107 -31.79 -11.31 -21.49
C TYR A 107 -30.85 -11.05 -22.67
N LEU A 108 -31.11 -11.67 -23.83
CA LEU A 108 -30.26 -11.52 -25.02
C LEU A 108 -30.27 -10.08 -25.55
N GLY A 109 -31.42 -9.40 -25.51
CA GLY A 109 -31.52 -7.99 -25.90
C GLY A 109 -30.69 -7.08 -25.01
N ALA A 110 -30.79 -7.26 -23.68
CA ALA A 110 -30.00 -6.50 -22.71
C ALA A 110 -28.49 -6.85 -22.77
N MET A 111 -28.15 -8.13 -22.95
CA MET A 111 -26.76 -8.60 -23.05
C MET A 111 -26.08 -8.02 -24.28
N LEU A 112 -26.72 -8.05 -25.45
CA LEU A 112 -26.19 -7.46 -26.67
C LEU A 112 -25.84 -5.97 -26.46
N LEU A 113 -26.71 -5.23 -25.79
CA LEU A 113 -26.47 -3.81 -25.50
C LEU A 113 -25.33 -3.61 -24.50
N LEU A 114 -25.22 -4.46 -23.47
CA LEU A 114 -24.10 -4.42 -22.53
C LEU A 114 -22.77 -4.66 -23.27
N LEU A 115 -22.70 -5.69 -24.11
CA LEU A 115 -21.52 -5.99 -24.93
C LEU A 115 -21.14 -4.84 -25.86
N LEU A 116 -22.12 -4.21 -26.51
CA LEU A 116 -21.90 -3.02 -27.34
C LEU A 116 -21.44 -1.80 -26.52
N THR A 117 -21.94 -1.64 -25.30
CA THR A 117 -21.52 -0.56 -24.40
C THR A 117 -20.06 -0.78 -23.97
N LEU A 118 -19.68 -2.03 -23.67
CA LEU A 118 -18.31 -2.39 -23.27
C LEU A 118 -17.30 -2.29 -24.42
N LEU A 119 -17.72 -2.25 -25.69
CA LEU A 119 -16.82 -1.94 -26.82
C LEU A 119 -16.17 -0.55 -26.67
N ALA A 120 -16.78 0.36 -25.92
CA ALA A 120 -16.21 1.66 -25.61
C ALA A 120 -14.83 1.57 -24.94
N ILE A 121 -14.54 0.50 -24.20
CA ILE A 121 -13.26 0.30 -23.50
C ILE A 121 -12.11 0.12 -24.51
N PRO A 122 -12.06 -0.95 -25.33
CA PRO A 122 -10.97 -1.12 -26.29
C PRO A 122 -10.94 0.01 -27.32
N LEU A 123 -12.09 0.54 -27.76
CA LEU A 123 -12.12 1.66 -28.70
C LEU A 123 -11.55 2.96 -28.11
N GLY A 124 -11.91 3.28 -26.86
CA GLY A 124 -11.39 4.46 -26.17
C GLY A 124 -9.88 4.36 -25.92
N MET A 125 -9.38 3.17 -25.58
CA MET A 125 -7.94 2.94 -25.43
C MET A 125 -7.18 3.03 -26.75
N MET A 126 -7.69 2.43 -27.83
CA MET A 126 -7.09 2.52 -29.17
C MET A 126 -7.09 3.97 -29.69
N ALA A 127 -8.17 4.72 -29.44
CA ALA A 127 -8.22 6.14 -29.77
C ALA A 127 -7.23 6.96 -28.92
N GLY A 128 -7.04 6.59 -27.65
CA GLY A 128 -6.09 7.23 -26.75
C GLY A 128 -4.63 6.96 -27.12
N GLU A 129 -4.31 5.76 -27.62
CA GLU A 129 -2.99 5.44 -28.15
C GLU A 129 -2.63 6.27 -29.38
N ALA A 130 -3.62 6.55 -30.24
CA ALA A 130 -3.46 7.40 -31.42
C ALA A 130 -3.37 8.91 -31.09
N ALA A 131 -3.45 9.31 -29.81
CA ALA A 131 -3.40 10.70 -29.43
C ALA A 131 -1.99 11.30 -29.69
N PRO A 132 -1.89 12.46 -30.36
CA PRO A 132 -0.61 12.99 -30.86
C PRO A 132 0.35 13.47 -29.76
N TRP A 133 -0.13 13.65 -28.54
CA TRP A 133 0.69 14.05 -27.39
C TRP A 133 1.26 12.87 -26.60
N ARG A 134 1.05 11.63 -27.06
CA ARG A 134 1.63 10.42 -26.45
C ARG A 134 3.07 10.25 -26.89
N GLU A 135 3.94 9.90 -25.96
CA GLU A 135 5.35 9.64 -26.25
C GLU A 135 5.52 8.32 -26.98
N ALA A 136 6.05 8.36 -28.21
CA ALA A 136 6.27 7.16 -29.02
C ALA A 136 7.21 6.14 -28.35
N GLU A 137 8.20 6.59 -27.57
CA GLU A 137 9.14 5.71 -26.85
C GLU A 137 8.47 4.91 -25.73
N ARG A 138 7.32 5.37 -25.22
CA ARG A 138 6.54 4.66 -24.19
C ARG A 138 5.58 3.63 -24.77
N LEU A 139 5.50 3.54 -26.10
CA LEU A 139 4.62 2.64 -26.81
C LEU A 139 5.41 1.54 -27.52
N LEU A 140 4.89 0.33 -27.48
CA LEU A 140 5.19 -0.73 -28.43
C LEU A 140 4.53 -0.42 -29.77
N PRO A 141 4.97 -1.07 -30.87
CA PRO A 141 4.24 -1.04 -32.12
C PRO A 141 2.77 -1.42 -31.92
N PHE A 142 1.87 -0.69 -32.58
CA PHE A 142 0.43 -0.90 -32.45
C PHE A 142 0.06 -2.36 -32.75
N ARG A 143 -0.53 -3.03 -31.76
CA ARG A 143 -1.01 -4.42 -31.86
C ARG A 143 -2.48 -4.46 -31.48
N ALA A 144 -3.37 -4.40 -32.48
CA ALA A 144 -4.83 -4.46 -32.27
C ALA A 144 -5.26 -5.63 -31.38
N ILE A 145 -4.57 -6.77 -31.48
CA ILE A 145 -4.87 -7.96 -30.68
C ILE A 145 -4.71 -7.71 -29.17
N SER A 146 -3.81 -6.82 -28.73
CA SER A 146 -3.61 -6.49 -27.31
C SER A 146 -4.83 -5.81 -26.69
N TYR A 147 -5.68 -5.17 -27.50
CA TYR A 147 -6.93 -4.52 -27.08
C TYR A 147 -8.14 -5.44 -27.23
N TRP A 148 -8.19 -6.21 -28.32
CA TRP A 148 -9.32 -7.11 -28.59
C TRP A 148 -9.27 -8.39 -27.77
N GLN A 149 -8.08 -8.90 -27.46
CA GLN A 149 -7.92 -10.09 -26.64
C GLN A 149 -8.61 -9.94 -25.27
N PRO A 150 -8.31 -8.93 -24.43
CA PRO A 150 -8.98 -8.78 -23.13
C PRO A 150 -10.49 -8.52 -23.28
N TYR A 151 -10.95 -7.91 -24.38
CA TYR A 151 -12.38 -7.81 -24.65
C TYR A 151 -13.04 -9.20 -24.74
N TRP A 152 -12.47 -10.11 -25.52
CA TRP A 152 -13.03 -11.46 -25.70
C TRP A 152 -12.76 -12.42 -24.55
N THR A 153 -11.56 -12.39 -23.96
CA THR A 153 -11.16 -13.33 -22.91
C THR A 153 -11.59 -12.90 -21.51
N MET A 154 -11.82 -11.60 -21.29
CA MET A 154 -12.18 -11.06 -19.98
C MET A 154 -13.52 -10.33 -20.00
N LEU A 155 -13.69 -9.29 -20.81
CA LEU A 155 -14.87 -8.42 -20.73
C LEU A 155 -16.16 -9.13 -21.13
N VAL A 156 -16.15 -9.95 -22.18
CA VAL A 156 -17.31 -10.74 -22.62
C VAL A 156 -17.68 -11.79 -21.57
N PRO A 157 -16.77 -12.65 -21.06
CA PRO A 157 -17.07 -13.54 -19.94
C PRO A 157 -17.58 -12.81 -18.71
N ASN A 158 -16.96 -11.69 -18.32
CA ASN A 158 -17.41 -10.90 -17.17
C ASN A 158 -18.81 -10.33 -17.38
N ALA A 159 -19.13 -9.84 -18.58
CA ALA A 159 -20.47 -9.39 -18.92
C ALA A 159 -21.49 -10.53 -18.84
N LEU A 160 -21.15 -11.73 -19.30
CA LEU A 160 -21.99 -12.93 -19.18
C LEU A 160 -22.17 -13.33 -17.71
N ILE A 161 -21.11 -13.38 -16.91
CA ILE A 161 -21.14 -13.78 -15.50
C ILE A 161 -21.99 -12.78 -14.71
N VAL A 162 -21.55 -11.52 -14.66
CA VAL A 162 -22.17 -10.47 -13.85
C VAL A 162 -23.55 -10.10 -14.39
N GLY A 163 -23.72 -10.06 -15.71
CA GLY A 163 -25.00 -9.77 -16.34
C GLY A 163 -26.06 -10.84 -16.08
N SER A 164 -25.68 -12.12 -16.07
CA SER A 164 -26.59 -13.23 -15.71
C SER A 164 -26.98 -13.19 -14.25
N LEU A 165 -26.01 -12.90 -13.37
CA LEU A 165 -26.25 -12.75 -11.93
C LEU A 165 -27.25 -11.61 -11.65
N PHE A 166 -27.06 -10.44 -12.25
CA PHE A 166 -27.98 -9.31 -12.09
C PHE A 166 -29.35 -9.56 -12.71
N PHE A 167 -29.40 -10.17 -13.91
CA PHE A 167 -30.66 -10.52 -14.55
C PHE A 167 -31.48 -11.51 -13.71
N ALA A 168 -30.82 -12.55 -13.17
CA ALA A 168 -31.44 -13.55 -12.33
C ALA A 168 -32.07 -12.94 -11.07
N VAL A 169 -31.29 -12.13 -10.34
CA VAL A 169 -31.79 -11.45 -9.13
C VAL A 169 -32.89 -10.45 -9.48
N GLY A 170 -32.75 -9.70 -10.57
CA GLY A 170 -33.80 -8.77 -11.03
C GLY A 170 -35.11 -9.51 -11.35
N ALA A 171 -35.04 -10.59 -12.11
CA ALA A 171 -36.20 -11.38 -12.52
C ALA A 171 -36.92 -12.05 -11.33
N LEU A 172 -36.16 -12.57 -10.36
CA LEU A 172 -36.70 -13.29 -9.20
C LEU A 172 -37.16 -12.36 -8.06
N SER A 173 -36.40 -11.31 -7.77
CA SER A 173 -36.70 -10.38 -6.67
C SER A 173 -37.74 -9.32 -7.05
N ARG A 174 -37.80 -8.95 -8.33
CA ARG A 174 -38.62 -7.84 -8.87
C ARG A 174 -38.41 -6.51 -8.15
N LYS A 175 -37.25 -6.31 -7.52
CA LYS A 175 -36.89 -5.11 -6.75
C LYS A 175 -35.52 -4.58 -7.17
N MET A 176 -35.48 -3.35 -7.68
CA MET A 176 -34.22 -2.72 -8.10
C MET A 176 -33.18 -2.61 -6.98
N LEU A 177 -33.62 -2.34 -5.74
CA LEU A 177 -32.72 -2.24 -4.59
C LEU A 177 -31.93 -3.54 -4.34
N VAL A 178 -32.55 -4.71 -4.56
CA VAL A 178 -31.89 -6.02 -4.37
C VAL A 178 -30.82 -6.25 -5.44
N VAL A 179 -31.07 -5.81 -6.67
CA VAL A 179 -30.10 -5.87 -7.78
C VAL A 179 -28.85 -5.03 -7.46
N PHE A 180 -29.02 -3.80 -6.94
CA PHE A 180 -27.87 -2.98 -6.55
C PHE A 180 -27.08 -3.57 -5.38
N THR A 181 -27.81 -4.10 -4.40
CA THR A 181 -27.22 -4.79 -3.23
C THR A 181 -26.33 -5.96 -3.65
N GLN A 182 -26.75 -6.72 -4.66
CA GLN A 182 -25.96 -7.82 -5.21
C GLN A 182 -24.62 -7.35 -5.79
N GLY A 183 -24.61 -6.23 -6.52
CA GLY A 183 -23.38 -5.71 -7.14
C GLY A 183 -22.35 -5.32 -6.09
N MET A 184 -22.83 -4.68 -5.02
CA MET A 184 -22.02 -4.39 -3.84
C MET A 184 -21.53 -5.67 -3.16
N GLY A 185 -22.42 -6.67 -2.97
CA GLY A 185 -22.05 -7.96 -2.42
C GLY A 185 -20.95 -8.67 -3.23
N LEU A 186 -21.00 -8.62 -4.56
CA LEU A 186 -19.96 -9.18 -5.44
C LEU A 186 -18.62 -8.44 -5.29
N LEU A 187 -18.64 -7.11 -5.23
CA LEU A 187 -17.44 -6.32 -4.98
C LEU A 187 -16.85 -6.65 -3.60
N MET A 188 -17.69 -6.80 -2.57
CA MET A 188 -17.25 -7.19 -1.22
C MET A 188 -16.65 -8.59 -1.19
N LEU A 189 -17.29 -9.56 -1.85
CA LEU A 189 -16.76 -10.92 -1.99
C LEU A 189 -15.40 -10.92 -2.69
N TYR A 190 -15.24 -10.07 -3.72
CA TYR A 190 -13.95 -9.87 -4.35
C TYR A 190 -12.94 -9.29 -3.35
N LEU A 191 -13.21 -8.17 -2.68
CA LEU A 191 -12.26 -7.57 -1.73
C LEU A 191 -11.88 -8.55 -0.61
N LEU A 192 -12.87 -9.27 -0.08
CA LEU A 192 -12.70 -10.33 0.90
C LEU A 192 -11.77 -11.43 0.40
N SER A 193 -12.07 -12.07 -0.72
CA SER A 193 -11.26 -13.20 -1.19
C SER A 193 -9.80 -12.82 -1.43
N GLY A 194 -9.50 -11.54 -1.71
CA GLY A 194 -8.13 -11.05 -1.85
C GLY A 194 -7.35 -10.99 -0.56
N ILE A 195 -7.98 -10.55 0.52
CA ILE A 195 -7.31 -10.48 1.82
C ILE A 195 -7.04 -11.90 2.33
N LEU A 196 -8.06 -12.77 2.26
CA LEU A 196 -8.07 -14.06 2.96
C LEU A 196 -7.25 -15.16 2.29
N LEU A 197 -7.05 -15.00 0.98
CA LEU A 197 -6.35 -15.98 0.16
C LEU A 197 -5.06 -15.38 -0.42
N SER A 198 -4.56 -14.28 0.17
CA SER A 198 -3.30 -13.61 -0.20
C SER A 198 -2.04 -14.38 0.18
N GLN A 199 -2.13 -15.21 1.24
CA GLN A 199 -1.06 -16.10 1.68
C GLN A 199 -0.57 -16.95 0.52
N LEU A 200 0.74 -17.18 0.46
CA LEU A 200 1.40 -17.96 -0.59
C LEU A 200 0.55 -19.19 -0.98
N ASP A 201 0.28 -20.07 -0.02
CA ASP A 201 -0.47 -21.32 -0.18
C ASP A 201 -1.88 -21.19 -0.77
N ARG A 202 -2.54 -20.04 -0.57
CA ARG A 202 -3.95 -19.85 -0.92
C ARG A 202 -4.17 -19.01 -2.18
N ARG A 203 -3.11 -18.43 -2.77
CA ARG A 203 -3.22 -17.52 -3.93
C ARG A 203 -3.92 -18.15 -5.14
N GLU A 204 -3.69 -19.43 -5.40
CA GLU A 204 -4.36 -20.14 -6.50
C GLU A 204 -5.87 -20.26 -6.25
N THR A 205 -6.27 -20.61 -5.02
CA THR A 205 -7.68 -20.61 -4.60
C THR A 205 -8.28 -19.21 -4.69
N ALA A 206 -7.51 -18.17 -4.35
CA ALA A 206 -7.91 -16.77 -4.52
C ALA A 206 -8.21 -16.45 -5.99
N ALA A 207 -7.34 -16.90 -6.89
CA ALA A 207 -7.48 -16.74 -8.32
C ALA A 207 -8.72 -17.48 -8.84
N LEU A 208 -8.98 -18.72 -8.41
CA LEU A 208 -10.18 -19.47 -8.81
C LEU A 208 -11.47 -18.84 -8.29
N LEU A 209 -11.49 -18.32 -7.07
CA LEU A 209 -12.67 -17.70 -6.46
C LEU A 209 -12.89 -16.23 -6.85
N ASP A 210 -12.10 -15.68 -7.78
CA ASP A 210 -12.30 -14.33 -8.29
C ASP A 210 -13.31 -14.30 -9.47
N PRO A 211 -14.53 -13.76 -9.28
CA PRO A 211 -15.51 -13.67 -10.36
C PRO A 211 -15.12 -12.70 -11.48
N PHE A 212 -14.25 -11.74 -11.22
CA PHE A 212 -13.86 -10.69 -12.18
C PHE A 212 -12.60 -11.08 -12.97
N GLY A 213 -11.76 -11.95 -12.44
CA GLY A 213 -10.55 -12.47 -13.10
C GLY A 213 -9.30 -11.61 -12.94
N LEU A 214 -9.37 -10.53 -12.17
CA LEU A 214 -8.24 -9.67 -11.81
C LEU A 214 -7.12 -10.45 -11.11
N ARG A 215 -7.46 -11.28 -10.12
CA ARG A 215 -6.50 -12.14 -9.41
C ARG A 215 -6.06 -13.33 -10.21
N ALA A 216 -6.94 -13.88 -11.05
CA ALA A 216 -6.56 -14.96 -11.94
C ALA A 216 -5.50 -14.50 -12.95
N VAL A 217 -5.67 -13.30 -13.51
CA VAL A 217 -4.64 -12.65 -14.33
C VAL A 217 -3.40 -12.34 -13.49
N GLY A 218 -3.56 -11.72 -12.32
CA GLY A 218 -2.44 -11.37 -11.45
C GLY A 218 -1.59 -12.58 -11.04
N TYR A 219 -2.23 -13.72 -10.74
CA TYR A 219 -1.57 -14.99 -10.42
C TYR A 219 -0.85 -15.58 -11.63
N LEU A 220 -1.47 -15.54 -12.82
CA LEU A 220 -0.84 -16.00 -14.06
C LEU A 220 0.41 -15.16 -14.43
N THR A 221 0.38 -13.85 -14.14
CA THR A 221 1.46 -12.92 -14.49
C THR A 221 2.41 -12.60 -13.34
N GLN A 222 2.27 -13.22 -12.16
CA GLN A 222 2.96 -12.80 -10.93
C GLN A 222 4.49 -12.88 -11.00
N TYR A 223 5.04 -13.70 -11.89
CA TYR A 223 6.48 -13.89 -12.09
C TYR A 223 6.92 -13.53 -13.52
N TRP A 224 6.11 -12.79 -14.27
CA TRP A 224 6.46 -12.37 -15.63
C TRP A 224 7.55 -11.31 -15.62
N SER A 225 8.57 -11.52 -16.44
CA SER A 225 9.62 -10.53 -16.69
C SER A 225 9.10 -9.33 -17.50
N ILE A 226 9.88 -8.25 -17.57
CA ILE A 226 9.53 -7.06 -18.36
C ILE A 226 9.27 -7.43 -19.83
N ALA A 227 10.13 -8.28 -20.41
CA ALA A 227 9.97 -8.76 -21.79
C ALA A 227 8.64 -9.51 -21.99
N GLN A 228 8.26 -10.36 -21.03
CA GLN A 228 6.99 -11.09 -21.06
C GLN A 228 5.81 -10.14 -20.90
N GLN A 229 5.83 -9.22 -19.92
CA GLN A 229 4.76 -8.25 -19.70
C GLN A 229 4.48 -7.37 -20.93
N ASN A 230 5.54 -6.94 -21.62
CA ASN A 230 5.42 -6.14 -22.83
C ASN A 230 4.83 -6.95 -24.00
N ASN A 231 5.33 -8.15 -24.27
CA ASN A 231 5.08 -8.84 -25.55
C ASN A 231 4.12 -10.03 -25.48
N GLN A 232 4.03 -10.71 -24.34
CA GLN A 232 3.28 -11.95 -24.18
C GLN A 232 1.79 -11.66 -23.96
N LEU A 233 0.95 -12.34 -24.74
CA LEU A 233 -0.51 -12.25 -24.59
C LEU A 233 -0.96 -13.03 -23.35
N VAL A 234 -1.97 -12.53 -22.63
CA VAL A 234 -2.53 -13.21 -21.44
C VAL A 234 -3.45 -14.35 -21.89
N THR A 235 -2.90 -15.54 -22.11
CA THR A 235 -3.63 -16.69 -22.65
C THR A 235 -4.62 -17.28 -21.63
N LEU A 236 -5.72 -17.83 -22.13
CA LEU A 236 -6.67 -18.61 -21.32
C LEU A 236 -6.10 -20.01 -21.04
N SER A 237 -5.11 -20.11 -20.16
CA SER A 237 -4.52 -21.39 -19.71
C SER A 237 -4.72 -21.59 -18.21
N ASP A 238 -4.51 -22.82 -17.76
CA ASP A 238 -4.34 -23.21 -16.36
C ASP A 238 -5.44 -22.64 -15.42
N THR A 239 -5.02 -21.98 -14.34
CA THR A 239 -5.91 -21.40 -13.32
C THR A 239 -6.88 -20.37 -13.91
N LEU A 240 -6.47 -19.59 -14.91
CA LEU A 240 -7.34 -18.59 -15.53
C LEU A 240 -8.46 -19.27 -16.33
N LEU A 241 -8.14 -20.31 -17.10
CA LEU A 241 -9.15 -21.08 -17.83
C LEU A 241 -10.17 -21.71 -16.88
N TRP A 242 -9.69 -22.39 -15.83
CA TRP A 242 -10.56 -23.01 -14.82
C TRP A 242 -11.43 -21.99 -14.11
N ASN A 243 -10.88 -20.83 -13.78
CA ASN A 243 -11.63 -19.72 -13.21
C ASN A 243 -12.76 -19.26 -14.16
N ARG A 244 -12.47 -19.03 -15.45
CA ARG A 244 -13.51 -18.62 -16.43
C ARG A 244 -14.60 -19.68 -16.57
N LEU A 245 -14.23 -20.96 -16.67
CA LEU A 245 -15.18 -22.08 -16.77
C LEU A 245 -16.06 -22.21 -15.52
N LEU A 246 -15.47 -22.09 -14.33
CA LEU A 246 -16.19 -22.12 -13.06
C LEU A 246 -17.30 -21.07 -13.03
N TRP A 247 -16.94 -19.79 -13.27
CA TRP A 247 -17.89 -18.70 -13.16
C TRP A 247 -18.90 -18.63 -14.31
N LEU A 248 -18.53 -19.04 -15.52
CA LEU A 248 -19.49 -19.25 -16.60
C LEU A 248 -20.48 -20.38 -16.26
N GLY A 249 -20.01 -21.46 -15.62
CA GLY A 249 -20.87 -22.51 -15.08
C GLY A 249 -21.85 -21.98 -14.03
N VAL A 250 -21.39 -21.14 -13.09
CA VAL A 250 -22.25 -20.45 -12.11
C VAL A 250 -23.29 -19.56 -12.82
N ALA A 251 -22.88 -18.81 -13.85
CA ALA A 251 -23.78 -17.96 -14.62
C ALA A 251 -24.89 -18.76 -15.32
N LEU A 252 -24.54 -19.87 -15.97
CA LEU A 252 -25.50 -20.77 -16.63
C LEU A 252 -26.44 -21.42 -15.62
N LEU A 253 -25.93 -21.87 -14.47
CA LEU A 253 -26.73 -22.42 -13.39
C LEU A 253 -27.75 -21.39 -12.87
N MET A 254 -27.33 -20.15 -12.66
CA MET A 254 -28.20 -19.06 -12.21
C MET A 254 -29.28 -18.70 -13.24
N LEU A 255 -28.96 -18.73 -14.53
CA LEU A 255 -29.97 -18.60 -15.57
C LEU A 255 -30.96 -19.77 -15.52
N GLY A 256 -30.49 -21.01 -15.41
CA GLY A 256 -31.35 -22.20 -15.29
C GLY A 256 -32.31 -22.12 -14.09
N VAL A 257 -31.81 -21.68 -12.93
CA VAL A 257 -32.62 -21.37 -11.74
C VAL A 257 -33.67 -20.30 -12.07
N THR A 258 -33.28 -19.24 -12.74
CA THR A 258 -34.20 -18.17 -13.14
C THR A 258 -35.32 -18.69 -14.04
N PHE A 259 -35.00 -19.47 -15.08
CA PHE A 259 -36.01 -20.07 -15.97
C PHE A 259 -36.95 -21.04 -15.22
N ARG A 260 -36.44 -21.78 -14.22
CA ARG A 260 -37.21 -22.77 -13.47
C ARG A 260 -38.15 -22.17 -12.43
N PHE A 261 -37.77 -21.05 -11.81
CA PHE A 261 -38.50 -20.45 -10.68
C PHE A 261 -39.25 -19.18 -11.05
N PHE A 262 -39.04 -18.60 -12.24
CA PHE A 262 -39.80 -17.45 -12.69
C PHE A 262 -41.28 -17.82 -12.95
N SER A 263 -42.19 -17.02 -12.40
CA SER A 263 -43.64 -17.21 -12.56
C SER A 263 -44.31 -15.94 -13.11
N TYR A 264 -45.38 -16.12 -13.91
CA TYR A 264 -46.21 -15.05 -14.46
C TYR A 264 -47.23 -14.47 -13.47
N GLN A 265 -47.15 -14.84 -12.18
CA GLN A 265 -48.11 -14.36 -11.18
C GLN A 265 -47.86 -12.86 -10.88
N THR A 266 -48.89 -12.04 -11.01
CA THR A 266 -48.88 -10.58 -10.77
C THR A 266 -48.83 -10.24 -9.27
N SER A 267 -49.09 -11.22 -8.39
CA SER A 267 -49.08 -11.07 -6.93
C SER A 267 -48.23 -12.14 -6.26
N GLY A 268 -47.09 -11.73 -5.68
CA GLY A 268 -46.29 -12.49 -4.70
C GLY A 268 -45.00 -13.10 -5.25
N GLY A 269 -43.85 -12.57 -4.81
CA GLY A 269 -42.55 -13.21 -5.01
C GLY A 269 -42.43 -14.54 -4.26
N LEU A 270 -41.35 -15.29 -4.51
CA LEU A 270 -41.05 -16.66 -4.03
C LEU A 270 -41.15 -16.93 -2.51
N MET A 271 -41.49 -15.92 -1.68
CA MET A 271 -41.49 -15.99 -0.21
C MET A 271 -42.80 -15.56 0.46
N VAL A 272 -43.92 -15.48 -0.26
CA VAL A 272 -45.23 -15.31 0.41
C VAL A 272 -45.82 -16.69 0.68
N ARG A 273 -45.63 -17.18 1.91
CA ARG A 273 -46.41 -18.28 2.47
C ARG A 273 -47.88 -17.90 2.30
N LYS A 274 -48.65 -18.67 1.51
CA LYS A 274 -50.10 -18.50 1.42
C LYS A 274 -50.63 -18.51 2.86
N ARG A 275 -51.06 -17.35 3.36
CA ARG A 275 -52.04 -17.38 4.45
C ARG A 275 -53.24 -18.11 3.87
N PRO A 276 -53.77 -19.14 4.53
CA PRO A 276 -55.05 -19.67 4.13
C PRO A 276 -56.01 -18.48 4.14
N LEU A 277 -56.68 -18.24 3.02
CA LEU A 277 -57.95 -17.52 3.08
C LEU A 277 -58.77 -18.34 4.08
N ALA A 278 -58.96 -17.80 5.28
CA ALA A 278 -60.03 -18.28 6.13
C ALA A 278 -61.29 -18.17 5.28
N ASP A 279 -62.00 -19.28 5.14
CA ASP A 279 -63.29 -19.35 4.48
C ASP A 279 -64.16 -18.21 5.01
N GLY A 280 -64.26 -17.17 4.19
CA GLY A 280 -65.15 -16.05 4.40
C GLY A 280 -66.55 -16.56 4.11
N ILE A 281 -67.19 -17.03 5.16
CA ILE A 281 -68.64 -17.03 5.39
C ILE A 281 -69.28 -15.94 4.53
N LEU A 282 -70.06 -16.35 3.53
CA LEU A 282 -71.07 -15.49 2.93
C LEU A 282 -72.09 -15.16 4.04
N PRO A 283 -72.31 -13.90 4.41
CA PRO A 283 -73.46 -13.55 5.22
C PRO A 283 -74.67 -13.52 4.27
N SER A 284 -75.39 -14.64 4.25
CA SER A 284 -76.78 -14.67 3.81
C SER A 284 -77.62 -13.78 4.73
N GLY A 285 -78.62 -13.11 4.16
CA GLY A 285 -79.36 -11.99 4.73
C GLY A 285 -79.80 -12.08 6.18
N GLY A 286 -79.73 -10.94 6.88
CA GLY A 286 -80.35 -10.75 8.18
C GLY A 286 -80.12 -9.34 8.75
N GLY A 287 -81.18 -8.51 8.73
CA GLY A 287 -81.49 -7.60 9.84
C GLY A 287 -80.72 -6.29 9.97
N ILE A 288 -81.44 -5.21 9.68
CA ILE A 288 -81.13 -3.82 10.04
C ILE A 288 -80.95 -3.67 11.56
N ASN A 289 -79.80 -3.11 12.00
CA ASN A 289 -79.65 -2.08 13.05
C ASN A 289 -78.33 -2.24 13.82
N GLN A 290 -77.36 -1.39 13.51
CA GLN A 290 -76.63 -0.56 14.48
C GLN A 290 -75.73 0.39 13.69
N ARG A 291 -76.18 1.64 13.51
CA ARG A 291 -75.29 2.74 13.18
C ARG A 291 -74.35 2.90 14.38
N GLN A 292 -73.14 2.36 14.29
CA GLN A 292 -72.09 2.79 15.20
C GLN A 292 -71.85 4.28 14.95
N PRO A 293 -71.79 5.11 16.00
CA PRO A 293 -71.47 6.52 15.85
C PRO A 293 -70.11 6.61 15.17
N ILE A 294 -70.02 7.44 14.13
CA ILE A 294 -68.75 7.94 13.61
C ILE A 294 -67.99 8.46 14.84
N HIS A 295 -66.92 7.76 15.23
CA HIS A 295 -66.02 8.27 16.26
C HIS A 295 -65.68 9.70 15.85
N ALA A 296 -65.99 10.65 16.75
CA ALA A 296 -65.76 12.07 16.54
C ALA A 296 -64.38 12.25 15.91
N LEU A 297 -64.34 12.96 14.77
CA LEU A 297 -63.10 13.47 14.20
C LEU A 297 -62.26 14.01 15.38
N PRO A 298 -60.98 13.60 15.52
CA PRO A 298 -60.17 14.03 16.65
C PRO A 298 -60.33 15.54 16.82
N GLN A 299 -60.76 15.95 18.02
CA GLN A 299 -60.97 17.34 18.37
C GLN A 299 -59.80 18.16 17.86
N SER A 300 -60.12 19.24 17.13
CA SER A 300 -59.20 20.23 16.55
C SER A 300 -57.77 20.07 17.05
N VAL A 301 -56.92 19.39 16.27
CA VAL A 301 -55.49 19.33 16.56
C VAL A 301 -55.02 20.78 16.61
N LYS A 302 -54.78 21.32 17.81
CA LYS A 302 -54.28 22.69 17.97
C LYS A 302 -52.93 22.73 17.28
N HIS A 303 -52.89 23.30 16.08
CA HIS A 303 -51.66 23.50 15.33
C HIS A 303 -50.75 24.42 16.17
N ARG A 304 -49.79 23.83 16.88
CA ARG A 304 -48.79 24.58 17.64
C ARG A 304 -47.69 24.98 16.65
N TYR A 305 -47.75 26.21 16.17
CA TYR A 305 -46.68 26.79 15.38
C TYR A 305 -45.62 27.35 16.32
N GLY A 306 -44.44 26.70 16.37
CA GLY A 306 -43.34 27.15 17.21
C GLY A 306 -42.02 26.46 16.86
N THR A 307 -40.90 27.14 17.14
CA THR A 307 -39.55 26.62 16.89
C THR A 307 -39.31 25.27 17.60
N TRP A 308 -39.82 25.12 18.82
CA TRP A 308 -39.75 23.87 19.58
C TRP A 308 -40.49 22.70 18.95
N VAL A 309 -41.62 22.96 18.27
CA VAL A 309 -42.36 21.92 17.53
C VAL A 309 -41.54 21.47 16.34
N ARG A 310 -40.90 22.40 15.61
CA ARG A 310 -40.00 22.05 14.48
C ARG A 310 -38.77 21.25 14.92
N ILE A 311 -38.20 21.55 16.10
CA ILE A 311 -37.08 20.79 16.67
C ILE A 311 -37.55 19.38 17.11
N SER A 312 -38.73 19.28 17.71
CA SER A 312 -39.33 17.99 18.08
C SER A 312 -39.64 17.14 16.84
N ASP A 313 -40.21 17.75 15.80
CA ASP A 313 -40.47 17.10 14.51
C ASP A 313 -39.18 16.65 13.85
N LEU A 314 -38.11 17.47 13.88
CA LEU A 314 -36.78 17.08 13.42
C LEU A 314 -36.29 15.82 14.13
N GLY A 315 -36.34 15.78 15.46
CA GLY A 315 -35.90 14.61 16.24
C GLY A 315 -36.72 13.36 15.95
N ARG A 316 -38.05 13.49 15.86
CA ARG A 316 -38.96 12.38 15.54
C ARG A 316 -38.77 11.86 14.13
N LEU A 317 -38.62 12.75 13.14
CA LEU A 317 -38.35 12.38 11.76
C LEU A 317 -36.95 11.76 11.61
N THR A 318 -35.96 12.27 12.33
CA THR A 318 -34.61 11.71 12.36
C THR A 318 -34.63 10.26 12.84
N LEU A 319 -35.31 10.00 13.97
CA LEU A 319 -35.50 8.65 14.49
C LEU A 319 -36.36 7.78 13.56
N PHE A 320 -37.36 8.37 12.89
CA PHE A 320 -38.17 7.67 11.89
C PHE A 320 -37.31 7.19 10.71
N TYR A 321 -36.51 8.07 10.10
CA TYR A 321 -35.63 7.72 8.99
C TYR A 321 -34.52 6.76 9.42
N ALA A 322 -33.92 6.95 10.60
CA ALA A 322 -32.94 5.99 11.14
C ALA A 322 -33.55 4.59 11.34
N ARG A 323 -34.76 4.49 11.89
CA ARG A 323 -35.49 3.22 12.04
C ARG A 323 -35.91 2.63 10.68
N LEU A 324 -36.26 3.47 9.73
CA LEU A 324 -36.61 3.04 8.37
C LEU A 324 -35.40 2.39 7.69
N ILE A 325 -34.23 3.04 7.77
CA ILE A 325 -32.96 2.51 7.25
C ILE A 325 -32.58 1.22 7.98
N GLY A 326 -32.61 1.22 9.32
CA GLY A 326 -32.23 0.04 10.11
C GLY A 326 -33.15 -1.17 9.90
N LYS A 327 -34.40 -0.97 9.47
CA LYS A 327 -35.35 -2.05 9.12
C LYS A 327 -35.30 -2.45 7.64
N ASP A 328 -34.55 -1.72 6.82
CA ASP A 328 -34.40 -2.03 5.41
C ASP A 328 -33.50 -3.26 5.25
N LEU A 329 -34.07 -4.33 4.67
CA LEU A 329 -33.37 -5.63 4.56
C LEU A 329 -32.04 -5.52 3.80
N PRO A 330 -31.95 -4.77 2.67
CA PRO A 330 -30.68 -4.49 2.00
C PRO A 330 -29.65 -3.77 2.88
N PHE A 331 -30.05 -2.77 3.67
CA PHE A 331 -29.14 -2.03 4.55
C PHE A 331 -28.53 -2.98 5.57
N MET A 332 -29.40 -3.78 6.22
CA MET A 332 -28.99 -4.74 7.22
C MET A 332 -28.08 -5.82 6.64
N ALA A 333 -28.41 -6.35 5.45
CA ALA A 333 -27.60 -7.36 4.78
C ALA A 333 -26.20 -6.82 4.41
N LEU A 334 -26.10 -5.62 3.83
CA LEU A 334 -24.81 -5.01 3.51
C LEU A 334 -24.01 -4.68 4.77
N SER A 335 -24.66 -4.09 5.77
CA SER A 335 -24.03 -3.74 7.05
C SER A 335 -23.48 -4.97 7.77
N LEU A 336 -24.26 -6.05 7.85
CA LEU A 336 -23.80 -7.32 8.41
C LEU A 336 -22.69 -7.95 7.56
N GLY A 337 -22.76 -7.84 6.23
CA GLY A 337 -21.67 -8.27 5.35
C GLY A 337 -20.38 -7.48 5.60
N GLY A 338 -20.47 -6.16 5.80
CA GLY A 338 -19.32 -5.28 6.02
C GLY A 338 -18.70 -5.48 7.40
N LEU A 339 -19.54 -5.58 8.43
CA LEU A 339 -19.11 -5.91 9.80
C LEU A 339 -18.57 -7.34 9.88
N GLY A 340 -19.19 -8.29 9.18
CA GLY A 340 -18.71 -9.66 9.06
C GLY A 340 -17.37 -9.74 8.33
N MET A 341 -17.18 -8.91 7.29
CA MET A 341 -15.89 -8.75 6.63
C MET A 341 -14.84 -8.22 7.59
N PHE A 342 -15.13 -7.14 8.31
CA PHE A 342 -14.21 -6.59 9.30
C PHE A 342 -13.87 -7.62 10.38
N LEU A 343 -14.88 -8.28 10.97
CA LEU A 343 -14.70 -9.37 11.93
C LEU A 343 -13.74 -10.44 11.39
N PHE A 344 -13.95 -10.87 10.15
CA PHE A 344 -13.13 -11.90 9.54
C PHE A 344 -11.68 -11.45 9.30
N VAL A 345 -11.47 -10.24 8.77
CA VAL A 345 -10.12 -9.65 8.56
C VAL A 345 -9.41 -9.41 9.90
N ALA A 346 -10.14 -9.00 10.93
CA ALA A 346 -9.60 -8.77 12.26
C ALA A 346 -9.28 -10.09 12.99
N LEU A 347 -10.03 -11.16 12.74
CA LEU A 347 -9.71 -12.52 13.19
C LEU A 347 -8.51 -13.11 12.47
N ASP A 348 -8.31 -12.80 11.18
CA ASP A 348 -7.16 -13.27 10.43
C ASP A 348 -5.86 -12.87 11.14
N ASP A 349 -4.97 -13.83 11.33
CA ASP A 349 -3.67 -13.65 11.99
C ASP A 349 -2.57 -13.37 10.96
N ALA A 350 -2.86 -13.57 9.67
CA ALA A 350 -1.94 -13.28 8.57
C ALA A 350 -1.86 -11.77 8.31
N GLY A 351 -0.66 -11.20 8.36
CA GLY A 351 -0.46 -9.80 7.98
C GLY A 351 0.83 -9.15 8.45
N GLY A 352 1.59 -9.79 9.35
CA GLY A 352 2.95 -9.38 9.68
C GLY A 352 3.96 -9.85 8.64
N TRP A 353 5.21 -9.39 8.81
CA TRP A 353 6.34 -9.75 7.96
C TRP A 353 6.52 -11.28 7.91
N TYR A 354 6.78 -11.82 6.71
CA TYR A 354 6.89 -13.27 6.47
C TYR A 354 5.68 -14.08 6.96
N GLY A 355 4.49 -13.48 6.93
CA GLY A 355 3.27 -14.13 7.41
C GLY A 355 3.15 -14.24 8.93
N SER A 356 4.04 -13.61 9.70
CA SER A 356 3.97 -13.59 11.16
C SER A 356 2.72 -12.86 11.66
N ARG A 357 2.37 -13.08 12.93
CA ARG A 357 1.22 -12.39 13.55
C ARG A 357 1.67 -11.06 14.17
N THR A 358 0.72 -10.13 14.31
CA THR A 358 0.92 -8.85 15.00
C THR A 358 0.09 -8.80 16.28
N LEU A 359 0.52 -8.01 17.26
CA LEU A 359 -0.30 -7.73 18.43
C LEU A 359 -1.61 -7.04 18.01
N PRO A 360 -2.73 -7.35 18.67
CA PRO A 360 -3.99 -6.71 18.38
C PRO A 360 -4.06 -5.36 19.13
N THR A 361 -3.16 -4.42 18.84
CA THR A 361 -3.25 -3.04 19.34
C THR A 361 -4.40 -2.32 18.64
N THR A 362 -4.92 -1.25 19.25
CA THR A 362 -6.03 -0.50 18.66
C THR A 362 -5.70 0.03 17.26
N TYR A 363 -4.48 0.52 17.01
CA TYR A 363 -4.13 1.01 15.68
C TYR A 363 -4.06 -0.13 14.64
N VAL A 364 -3.64 -1.35 15.02
CA VAL A 364 -3.65 -2.51 14.12
C VAL A 364 -5.10 -2.86 13.77
N MET A 365 -6.01 -2.81 14.74
CA MET A 365 -7.45 -3.01 14.49
C MET A 365 -8.02 -1.93 13.57
N LEU A 366 -7.62 -0.66 13.73
CA LEU A 366 -8.02 0.43 12.84
C LEU A 366 -7.49 0.24 11.42
N ASN A 367 -6.23 -0.19 11.26
CA ASN A 367 -5.67 -0.52 9.94
C ASN A 367 -6.48 -1.64 9.27
N LYS A 368 -6.85 -2.69 10.03
CA LYS A 368 -7.71 -3.79 9.55
C LYS A 368 -9.14 -3.33 9.25
N MET A 369 -9.61 -2.28 9.89
CA MET A 369 -10.93 -1.67 9.69
C MET A 369 -10.96 -0.68 8.51
N SER A 370 -9.81 -0.24 7.99
CA SER A 370 -9.70 0.81 6.96
C SER A 370 -10.55 0.58 5.71
N ILE A 371 -10.65 -0.67 5.22
CA ILE A 371 -11.49 -1.01 4.06
C ILE A 371 -12.97 -0.86 4.40
N PHE A 372 -13.37 -1.23 5.62
CA PHE A 372 -14.73 -1.05 6.11
C PHE A 372 -15.07 0.43 6.26
N THR A 373 -14.23 1.21 6.94
CA THR A 373 -14.48 2.65 7.21
C THR A 373 -14.35 3.53 5.98
N GLY A 374 -13.46 3.18 5.05
CA GLY A 374 -13.27 3.89 3.78
C GLY A 374 -14.26 3.43 2.72
N LEU A 375 -13.83 2.51 1.86
CA LEU A 375 -14.57 2.14 0.65
C LEU A 375 -15.97 1.60 0.93
N PHE A 376 -16.15 0.73 1.94
CA PHE A 376 -17.45 0.11 2.20
C PHE A 376 -18.49 1.13 2.70
N LEU A 377 -18.18 1.91 3.74
CA LEU A 377 -19.10 2.94 4.24
C LEU A 377 -19.34 4.02 3.18
N PHE A 378 -18.34 4.36 2.37
CA PHE A 378 -18.52 5.28 1.25
C PHE A 378 -19.54 4.77 0.23
N ILE A 379 -19.44 3.50 -0.19
CA ILE A 379 -20.42 2.93 -1.13
C ILE A 379 -21.82 2.84 -0.50
N LEU A 380 -21.90 2.45 0.79
CA LEU A 380 -23.16 2.41 1.52
C LEU A 380 -23.81 3.81 1.60
N MET A 381 -22.98 4.85 1.79
CA MET A 381 -23.39 6.24 1.79
C MET A 381 -23.91 6.69 0.41
N VAL A 382 -23.17 6.45 -0.67
CA VAL A 382 -23.62 6.76 -2.04
C VAL A 382 -25.00 6.14 -2.33
N LEU A 383 -25.22 4.90 -1.91
CA LEU A 383 -26.47 4.18 -2.15
C LEU A 383 -27.64 4.73 -1.31
N TYR A 384 -27.44 4.95 -0.01
CA TYR A 384 -28.52 5.35 0.88
C TYR A 384 -28.85 6.84 0.82
N VAL A 385 -27.91 7.72 0.45
CA VAL A 385 -28.22 9.13 0.17
C VAL A 385 -29.25 9.23 -0.96
N GLY A 386 -29.02 8.51 -2.06
CA GLY A 386 -29.94 8.49 -3.19
C GLY A 386 -31.28 7.81 -2.88
N ASP A 387 -31.30 6.68 -2.16
CA ASP A 387 -32.55 6.03 -1.79
C ASP A 387 -33.41 6.89 -0.85
N LEU A 388 -32.79 7.56 0.11
CA LEU A 388 -33.50 8.34 1.11
C LEU A 388 -34.13 9.62 0.52
N ILE A 389 -33.47 10.26 -0.44
CA ILE A 389 -34.03 11.45 -1.13
C ILE A 389 -35.20 11.09 -2.03
N TRP A 390 -35.13 9.93 -2.70
CA TRP A 390 -36.15 9.49 -3.66
C TRP A 390 -37.26 8.64 -3.04
N LYS A 391 -37.15 8.29 -1.76
CA LYS A 391 -38.02 7.31 -1.09
C LYS A 391 -39.51 7.57 -1.27
N GLU A 392 -39.95 8.79 -1.03
CA GLU A 392 -41.37 9.16 -1.10
C GLU A 392 -41.92 9.11 -2.54
N ARG A 393 -41.07 9.36 -3.55
CA ARG A 393 -41.43 9.24 -4.97
C ARG A 393 -41.52 7.77 -5.39
N ASP A 394 -40.58 6.94 -4.94
CA ASP A 394 -40.54 5.50 -5.25
C ASP A 394 -41.81 4.78 -4.75
N VAL A 395 -42.36 5.19 -3.61
CA VAL A 395 -43.63 4.65 -3.07
C VAL A 395 -44.87 5.49 -3.44
N ARG A 396 -44.72 6.52 -4.28
CA ARG A 396 -45.79 7.41 -4.81
C ARG A 396 -46.61 8.15 -3.74
N ILE A 397 -46.01 8.48 -2.60
CA ILE A 397 -46.63 9.30 -1.55
C ILE A 397 -46.10 10.74 -1.53
N ASN A 398 -45.19 11.09 -2.43
CA ASN A 398 -44.55 12.40 -2.48
C ASN A 398 -45.56 13.56 -2.50
N LEU A 399 -46.67 13.44 -3.23
CA LEU A 399 -47.72 14.48 -3.25
C LEU A 399 -48.41 14.68 -1.89
N ILE A 400 -48.61 13.59 -1.14
CA ILE A 400 -49.18 13.64 0.22
C ILE A 400 -48.17 14.26 1.19
N HIS A 401 -46.92 13.81 1.09
CA HIS A 401 -45.83 14.30 1.92
C HIS A 401 -45.55 15.79 1.69
N ASP A 402 -45.59 16.25 0.44
CA ASP A 402 -45.38 17.64 0.04
C ASP A 402 -46.49 18.57 0.57
N ALA A 403 -47.70 18.04 0.80
CA ALA A 403 -48.80 18.79 1.41
C ALA A 403 -48.68 18.96 2.93
N LEU A 404 -47.72 18.30 3.59
CA LEU A 404 -47.53 18.41 5.04
C LEU A 404 -46.99 19.79 5.44
N PRO A 405 -47.45 20.36 6.58
CA PRO A 405 -47.01 21.68 7.08
C PRO A 405 -45.62 21.65 7.75
N VAL A 406 -44.70 20.82 7.24
CA VAL A 406 -43.34 20.63 7.78
C VAL A 406 -42.32 21.26 6.84
N PRO A 407 -41.47 22.24 7.21
CA PRO A 407 -40.53 22.89 6.29
C PRO A 407 -39.53 21.93 5.61
N ASN A 408 -39.08 22.26 4.39
CA ASN A 408 -38.14 21.41 3.60
C ASN A 408 -36.82 21.13 4.33
N TRP A 409 -36.29 22.11 5.08
CA TRP A 409 -35.06 21.94 5.84
C TRP A 409 -35.21 20.88 6.94
N VAL A 410 -36.40 20.75 7.57
CA VAL A 410 -36.66 19.74 8.61
C VAL A 410 -36.61 18.34 7.99
N VAL A 411 -37.21 18.17 6.80
CA VAL A 411 -37.23 16.89 6.09
C VAL A 411 -35.83 16.50 5.62
N LEU A 412 -35.11 17.40 4.95
CA LEU A 412 -33.77 17.08 4.44
C LEU A 412 -32.77 16.87 5.58
N LEU A 413 -32.81 17.70 6.63
CA LEU A 413 -31.90 17.56 7.78
C LEU A 413 -32.22 16.31 8.58
N SER A 414 -33.49 15.94 8.75
CA SER A 414 -33.84 14.67 9.44
C SER A 414 -33.40 13.44 8.65
N LYS A 415 -33.44 13.48 7.31
CA LYS A 415 -32.87 12.44 6.45
C LYS A 415 -31.35 12.34 6.62
N TYR A 416 -30.66 13.46 6.56
CA TYR A 416 -29.20 13.54 6.76
C TYR A 416 -28.78 13.02 8.15
N LEU A 417 -29.40 13.52 9.22
CA LEU A 417 -29.13 13.07 10.59
C LEU A 417 -29.53 11.61 10.81
N GLY A 418 -30.62 11.15 10.17
CA GLY A 418 -31.09 9.77 10.27
C GLY A 418 -30.09 8.78 9.68
N LEU A 419 -29.50 9.12 8.52
CA LEU A 419 -28.41 8.34 7.93
C LEU A 419 -27.11 8.46 8.74
N GLY A 420 -26.80 9.65 9.26
CA GLY A 420 -25.66 9.86 10.17
C GLY A 420 -25.74 8.98 11.43
N LEU A 421 -26.91 8.88 12.07
CA LEU A 421 -27.12 7.98 13.21
C LEU A 421 -26.93 6.51 12.84
N ALA A 422 -27.31 6.11 11.62
CA ALA A 422 -27.07 4.75 11.15
C ALA A 422 -25.56 4.47 11.02
N PHE A 423 -24.76 5.41 10.52
CA PHE A 423 -23.30 5.26 10.50
C PHE A 423 -22.67 5.29 11.90
N VAL A 424 -23.14 6.14 12.81
CA VAL A 424 -22.70 6.12 14.22
C VAL A 424 -22.94 4.74 14.84
N LEU A 425 -24.10 4.13 14.59
CA LEU A 425 -24.39 2.78 15.07
C LEU A 425 -23.42 1.74 14.47
N LEU A 426 -23.19 1.79 13.16
CA LEU A 426 -22.27 0.85 12.49
C LEU A 426 -20.83 0.98 12.98
N LEU A 427 -20.36 2.21 13.18
CA LEU A 427 -19.03 2.47 13.74
C LEU A 427 -18.94 2.00 15.19
N THR A 428 -19.97 2.26 16.01
CA THR A 428 -20.04 1.73 17.39
C THR A 428 -19.96 0.20 17.41
N LEU A 429 -20.71 -0.48 16.52
CA LEU A 429 -20.69 -1.93 16.42
C LEU A 429 -19.32 -2.45 15.99
N ALA A 430 -18.66 -1.77 15.04
CA ALA A 430 -17.33 -2.12 14.62
C ALA A 430 -16.27 -1.89 15.72
N ILE A 431 -16.39 -0.82 16.52
CA ILE A 431 -15.57 -0.64 17.75
C ILE A 431 -15.79 -1.84 18.68
N GLY A 432 -17.04 -2.23 18.91
CA GLY A 432 -17.38 -3.39 19.74
C GLY A 432 -16.76 -4.70 19.21
N ILE A 433 -16.80 -4.92 17.90
CA ILE A 433 -16.14 -6.08 17.25
C ILE A 433 -14.62 -6.01 17.43
N GLY A 434 -13.99 -4.86 17.17
CA GLY A 434 -12.56 -4.66 17.32
C GLY A 434 -12.10 -4.93 18.76
N ALA A 435 -12.77 -4.30 19.74
CA ALA A 435 -12.51 -4.52 21.15
C ALA A 435 -12.73 -5.98 21.58
N LEU A 436 -13.80 -6.64 21.11
CA LEU A 436 -14.05 -8.05 21.38
C LEU A 436 -12.92 -8.93 20.85
N ILE A 437 -12.44 -8.68 19.63
CA ILE A 437 -11.33 -9.44 19.04
C ILE A 437 -10.04 -9.20 19.81
N GLN A 438 -9.76 -7.97 20.24
CA GLN A 438 -8.61 -7.68 21.10
C GLN A 438 -8.69 -8.49 22.41
N VAL A 439 -9.86 -8.57 23.04
CA VAL A 439 -10.07 -9.40 24.23
C VAL A 439 -9.87 -10.89 23.94
N VAL A 440 -10.47 -11.41 22.87
CA VAL A 440 -10.36 -12.83 22.46
C VAL A 440 -8.90 -13.22 22.15
N LYS A 441 -8.13 -12.30 21.58
CA LYS A 441 -6.70 -12.48 21.29
C LYS A 441 -5.78 -12.20 22.50
N GLY A 442 -6.34 -12.02 23.70
CA GLY A 442 -5.59 -11.79 24.94
C GLY A 442 -4.99 -10.37 25.09
N GLY A 443 -5.38 -9.43 24.24
CA GLY A 443 -4.92 -8.04 24.20
C GLY A 443 -5.86 -7.04 24.88
N ALA A 444 -6.63 -7.44 25.90
CA ALA A 444 -7.58 -6.56 26.57
C ALA A 444 -6.93 -5.28 27.14
N SER A 445 -5.67 -5.35 27.58
CA SER A 445 -4.89 -4.20 28.06
C SER A 445 -4.37 -3.29 26.95
N LEU A 446 -4.48 -3.71 25.68
CA LEU A 446 -4.03 -2.95 24.50
C LEU A 446 -5.16 -2.11 23.86
N ILE A 447 -6.34 -2.07 24.50
CA ILE A 447 -7.49 -1.31 24.01
C ILE A 447 -7.36 0.14 24.44
N ASP A 448 -7.18 1.01 23.46
CA ASP A 448 -7.30 2.45 23.61
C ASP A 448 -8.63 2.95 23.05
N TRP A 449 -9.58 3.26 23.94
CA TRP A 449 -10.89 3.79 23.58
C TRP A 449 -10.84 5.19 22.95
N SER A 450 -9.85 5.99 23.33
CA SER A 450 -9.68 7.35 22.81
C SER A 450 -9.26 7.32 21.34
N VAL A 451 -8.36 6.40 20.99
CA VAL A 451 -7.87 6.21 19.62
C VAL A 451 -8.98 5.69 18.72
N TYR A 452 -9.81 4.75 19.19
CA TYR A 452 -11.03 4.34 18.47
C TYR A 452 -11.97 5.53 18.23
N ALA A 453 -12.27 6.30 19.27
CA ALA A 453 -13.22 7.41 19.18
C ALA A 453 -12.75 8.50 18.21
N VAL A 454 -11.49 8.93 18.32
CA VAL A 454 -10.92 9.99 17.48
C VAL A 454 -10.82 9.54 16.01
N SER A 455 -10.35 8.31 15.76
CA SER A 455 -10.21 7.81 14.38
C SER A 455 -11.55 7.59 13.70
N LEU A 456 -12.51 7.00 14.39
CA LEU A 456 -13.76 6.56 13.77
C LEU A 456 -14.83 7.65 13.76
N TYR A 457 -14.98 8.42 14.84
CA TYR A 457 -15.96 9.50 14.88
C TYR A 457 -15.41 10.85 14.41
N GLY A 458 -14.10 11.07 14.56
CA GLY A 458 -13.44 12.27 14.05
C GLY A 458 -13.18 12.17 12.55
N ASP A 459 -12.30 11.25 12.15
CA ASP A 459 -11.84 11.12 10.76
C ASP A 459 -12.88 10.44 9.87
N ALA A 460 -13.20 9.16 10.12
CA ALA A 460 -14.05 8.38 9.23
C ALA A 460 -15.49 8.91 9.14
N LEU A 461 -16.15 9.15 10.28
CA LEU A 461 -17.50 9.71 10.29
C LEU A 461 -17.52 11.16 9.78
N GLY A 462 -16.50 11.96 10.12
CA GLY A 462 -16.38 13.35 9.65
C GLY A 462 -16.37 13.44 8.13
N GLY A 463 -15.50 12.67 7.47
CA GLY A 463 -15.45 12.61 6.00
C GLY A 463 -16.75 12.11 5.38
N LEU A 464 -17.35 11.05 5.95
CA LEU A 464 -18.66 10.55 5.48
C LEU A 464 -19.76 11.61 5.57
N LEU A 465 -19.81 12.38 6.67
CA LEU A 465 -20.76 13.47 6.86
C LEU A 465 -20.57 14.56 5.80
N ILE A 466 -19.33 14.96 5.52
CA ILE A 466 -19.00 15.96 4.49
C ILE A 466 -19.44 15.47 3.10
N PHE A 467 -19.12 14.24 2.72
CA PHE A 467 -19.56 13.68 1.44
C PHE A 467 -21.07 13.47 1.36
N MET A 468 -21.75 13.15 2.47
CA MET A 468 -23.21 13.10 2.49
C MET A 468 -23.82 14.46 2.12
N LEU A 469 -23.28 15.57 2.62
CA LEU A 469 -23.77 16.91 2.26
C LEU A 469 -23.69 17.15 0.75
N LEU A 470 -22.59 16.75 0.12
CA LEU A 470 -22.43 16.79 -1.34
C LEU A 470 -23.43 15.88 -2.05
N GLY A 471 -23.62 14.64 -1.59
CA GLY A 471 -24.57 13.70 -2.17
C GLY A 471 -26.01 14.23 -2.12
N PHE A 472 -26.41 14.82 -0.99
CA PHE A 472 -27.72 15.45 -0.84
C PHE A 472 -27.92 16.62 -1.80
N PHE A 473 -26.87 17.42 -2.01
CA PHE A 473 -26.89 18.49 -2.99
C PHE A 473 -27.05 17.96 -4.43
N ILE A 474 -26.22 17.00 -4.85
CA ILE A 474 -26.26 16.42 -6.20
C ILE A 474 -27.63 15.78 -6.50
N HIS A 475 -28.16 14.97 -5.57
CA HIS A 475 -29.44 14.29 -5.77
C HIS A 475 -30.65 15.23 -5.73
N THR A 476 -30.52 16.40 -5.12
CA THR A 476 -31.57 17.44 -5.18
C THR A 476 -31.50 18.21 -6.50
N LEU A 477 -30.28 18.44 -7.01
CA LEU A 477 -30.04 19.14 -8.27
C LEU A 477 -30.49 18.32 -9.49
N VAL A 478 -30.15 17.04 -9.50
CA VAL A 478 -30.36 16.14 -10.63
C VAL A 478 -31.70 15.45 -10.48
N ASN A 479 -32.67 15.78 -11.34
CA ASN A 479 -34.03 15.20 -11.31
C ASN A 479 -34.08 13.74 -11.82
N ASN A 480 -33.07 12.93 -11.53
CA ASN A 480 -33.00 11.53 -11.88
C ASN A 480 -32.13 10.76 -10.86
N LYS A 481 -32.72 9.75 -10.20
CA LYS A 481 -32.05 8.93 -9.18
C LYS A 481 -30.74 8.34 -9.69
N PHE A 482 -30.72 7.76 -10.90
CA PHE A 482 -29.54 7.08 -11.45
C PHE A 482 -28.44 8.05 -11.88
N ALA A 483 -28.82 9.18 -12.47
CA ALA A 483 -27.85 10.22 -12.81
C ALA A 483 -27.21 10.84 -11.56
N GLY A 484 -27.97 11.00 -10.46
CA GLY A 484 -27.42 11.44 -9.17
C GLY A 484 -26.32 10.51 -8.63
N HIS A 485 -26.58 9.19 -8.61
CA HIS A 485 -25.57 8.21 -8.20
C HIS A 485 -24.36 8.22 -9.14
N ALA A 486 -24.58 8.24 -10.46
CA ALA A 486 -23.51 8.25 -11.44
C ALA A 486 -22.62 9.49 -11.32
N LEU A 487 -23.20 10.67 -11.06
CA LEU A 487 -22.45 11.91 -10.85
C LEU A 487 -21.66 11.90 -9.54
N LEU A 488 -22.20 11.34 -8.46
CA LEU A 488 -21.49 11.22 -7.19
C LEU A 488 -20.29 10.26 -7.31
N ILE A 489 -20.47 9.12 -8.01
CA ILE A 489 -19.37 8.18 -8.29
C ILE A 489 -18.34 8.83 -9.23
N LEU A 490 -18.78 9.53 -10.28
CA LEU A 490 -17.89 10.23 -11.19
C LEU A 490 -17.09 11.33 -10.47
N PHE A 491 -17.70 12.06 -9.56
CA PHE A 491 -17.02 13.05 -8.73
C PHE A 491 -15.92 12.40 -7.88
N PHE A 492 -16.22 11.27 -7.22
CA PHE A 492 -15.22 10.51 -6.45
C PHE A 492 -14.06 10.02 -7.32
N VAL A 493 -14.35 9.47 -8.50
CA VAL A 493 -13.31 9.04 -9.46
C VAL A 493 -12.50 10.24 -9.95
N ALA A 494 -13.13 11.38 -10.22
CA ALA A 494 -12.46 12.59 -10.67
C ALA A 494 -11.49 13.14 -9.61
N LEU A 495 -11.85 13.09 -8.31
CA LEU A 495 -10.93 13.48 -7.24
C LEU A 495 -9.63 12.67 -7.25
N GLY A 496 -9.71 11.38 -7.57
CA GLY A 496 -8.53 10.51 -7.69
C GLY A 496 -7.65 10.81 -8.92
N VAL A 497 -8.17 11.50 -9.93
CA VAL A 497 -7.44 11.84 -11.18
C VAL A 497 -6.88 13.26 -11.16
N VAL A 498 -7.56 14.19 -10.47
CA VAL A 498 -7.23 15.62 -10.47
C VAL A 498 -5.86 15.93 -9.86
N SER A 499 -5.37 15.12 -8.92
CA SER A 499 -4.00 15.24 -8.39
C SER A 499 -2.93 15.01 -9.47
N TYR A 500 -3.13 14.04 -10.37
CA TYR A 500 -2.23 13.79 -11.51
C TYR A 500 -2.23 14.95 -12.53
N LEU A 501 -3.26 15.81 -12.51
CA LEU A 501 -3.30 17.04 -13.30
C LEU A 501 -2.56 18.21 -12.63
N GLY A 502 -1.93 17.99 -11.46
CA GLY A 502 -1.16 18.99 -10.72
C GLY A 502 -1.96 19.79 -9.69
N VAL A 503 -3.22 19.42 -9.42
CA VAL A 503 -4.07 20.05 -8.41
C VAL A 503 -3.97 19.27 -7.11
N GLU A 504 -3.10 19.74 -6.21
CA GLU A 504 -2.75 19.02 -4.97
C GLU A 504 -3.04 19.84 -3.70
N HIS A 505 -3.59 21.05 -3.87
CA HIS A 505 -3.86 21.93 -2.73
C HIS A 505 -5.07 21.43 -1.93
N ARG A 506 -4.94 21.36 -0.61
CA ARG A 506 -5.99 20.89 0.33
C ARG A 506 -7.26 21.75 0.34
N LEU A 507 -7.16 23.00 -0.10
CA LEU A 507 -8.32 23.88 -0.28
C LEU A 507 -9.13 23.56 -1.55
N LEU A 508 -8.55 22.80 -2.49
CA LEU A 508 -9.14 22.45 -3.78
C LEU A 508 -9.60 20.98 -3.83
N LEU A 509 -8.89 20.09 -3.15
CA LEU A 509 -9.25 18.68 -3.04
C LEU A 509 -10.35 18.50 -1.99
N PHE A 510 -11.57 18.17 -2.43
CA PHE A 510 -12.73 18.00 -1.55
C PHE A 510 -12.48 16.92 -0.49
N ASP A 511 -12.78 17.24 0.78
CA ASP A 511 -12.56 16.36 1.93
C ASP A 511 -11.10 15.89 2.10
N SER A 512 -10.13 16.78 1.83
CA SER A 512 -8.71 16.45 1.96
C SER A 512 -8.16 16.45 3.40
N ALA A 513 -9.02 16.47 4.41
CA ALA A 513 -8.56 16.43 5.80
C ALA A 513 -8.06 15.01 6.13
N SER A 514 -6.96 14.90 6.88
CA SER A 514 -6.45 13.60 7.32
C SER A 514 -5.78 13.72 8.68
N LEU A 515 -6.09 12.79 9.59
CA LEU A 515 -5.39 12.64 10.86
C LEU A 515 -4.01 11.97 10.71
N GLY A 516 -3.67 11.46 9.52
CA GLY A 516 -2.42 10.76 9.26
C GLY A 516 -2.29 9.44 10.01
N LEU A 517 -1.05 8.92 10.08
CA LEU A 517 -0.75 7.67 10.77
C LEU A 517 -0.70 7.88 12.29
N TYR A 518 -1.30 6.97 13.04
CA TYR A 518 -1.19 6.90 14.51
C TYR A 518 0.02 6.05 14.93
N SER A 519 0.78 6.52 15.92
CA SER A 519 1.89 5.80 16.58
C SER A 519 1.61 5.72 18.09
N ASP A 520 1.89 4.58 18.73
CA ASP A 520 1.76 4.47 20.20
C ASP A 520 2.75 5.42 20.92
N MET A 521 3.86 5.78 20.28
CA MET A 521 4.84 6.73 20.82
C MET A 521 4.40 8.19 20.73
N ASN A 522 3.92 8.64 19.56
CA ASN A 522 3.69 10.05 19.26
C ASN A 522 2.20 10.44 19.11
N GLY A 523 1.29 9.46 19.16
CA GLY A 523 -0.13 9.65 18.87
C GLY A 523 -0.37 10.16 17.43
N PHE A 524 -1.43 10.95 17.25
CA PHE A 524 -1.67 11.71 16.01
C PHE A 524 -0.74 12.93 15.85
N GLY A 525 -0.07 13.33 16.94
CA GLY A 525 0.94 14.38 16.98
C GLY A 525 0.58 15.63 16.19
N HIS A 526 1.42 15.95 15.20
CA HIS A 526 1.35 17.19 14.43
C HIS A 526 0.21 17.25 13.39
N ASN A 527 -0.51 16.15 13.14
CA ASN A 527 -1.57 16.11 12.12
C ASN A 527 -2.92 16.64 12.65
N VAL A 528 -3.12 16.72 13.96
CA VAL A 528 -4.41 17.12 14.57
C VAL A 528 -4.81 18.55 14.17
N THR A 529 -3.86 19.49 14.19
CA THR A 529 -4.11 20.90 13.84
C THR A 529 -4.52 21.09 12.38
N PRO A 530 -3.72 20.63 11.39
CA PRO A 530 -4.12 20.75 9.98
C PRO A 530 -5.42 19.99 9.67
N PHE A 531 -5.64 18.83 10.29
CA PHE A 531 -6.91 18.10 10.19
C PHE A 531 -8.08 18.97 10.65
N SER A 532 -8.02 19.50 11.87
CA SER A 532 -9.16 20.22 12.48
C SER A 532 -9.60 21.44 11.66
N TRP A 533 -8.64 22.23 11.16
CA TRP A 533 -8.95 23.39 10.32
C TRP A 533 -9.47 23.00 8.94
N THR A 534 -8.89 21.98 8.31
CA THR A 534 -9.32 21.51 6.98
C THR A 534 -10.70 20.87 7.05
N SER A 535 -10.99 20.09 8.10
CA SER A 535 -12.32 19.53 8.37
C SER A 535 -13.36 20.62 8.62
N LEU A 536 -13.01 21.69 9.36
CA LEU A 536 -13.89 22.83 9.57
C LEU A 536 -14.20 23.55 8.24
N TYR A 537 -13.19 23.77 7.41
CA TYR A 537 -13.33 24.39 6.08
C TYR A 537 -14.28 23.59 5.18
N TRP A 538 -14.05 22.28 5.01
CA TRP A 538 -14.88 21.43 4.16
C TRP A 538 -16.28 21.18 4.73
N SER A 539 -16.42 21.12 6.07
CA SER A 539 -17.72 21.08 6.72
C SER A 539 -18.54 22.35 6.47
N ALA A 540 -17.91 23.53 6.53
CA ALA A 540 -18.56 24.80 6.22
C ALA A 540 -18.98 24.86 4.74
N PHE A 541 -18.12 24.41 3.82
CA PHE A 541 -18.46 24.31 2.40
C PHE A 541 -19.64 23.35 2.15
N GLY A 542 -19.59 22.15 2.73
CA GLY A 542 -20.68 21.17 2.66
C GLY A 542 -22.00 21.74 3.21
N ALA A 543 -21.95 22.50 4.30
CA ALA A 543 -23.13 23.15 4.87
C ALA A 543 -23.73 24.21 3.93
N LEU A 544 -22.90 24.94 3.16
CA LEU A 544 -23.38 25.86 2.11
C LEU A 544 -24.05 25.10 0.95
N LEU A 545 -23.46 23.98 0.51
CA LEU A 545 -24.07 23.11 -0.50
C LEU A 545 -25.43 22.58 -0.03
N PHE A 546 -25.50 22.17 1.24
CA PHE A 546 -26.73 21.67 1.84
C PHE A 546 -27.80 22.75 2.01
N ALA A 547 -27.43 23.96 2.44
CA ALA A 547 -28.34 25.10 2.48
C ALA A 547 -28.90 25.42 1.08
N THR A 548 -28.05 25.32 0.06
CA THR A 548 -28.45 25.46 -1.35
C THR A 548 -29.42 24.34 -1.77
N ALA A 549 -29.15 23.10 -1.38
CA ALA A 549 -30.05 21.97 -1.61
C ALA A 549 -31.44 22.19 -0.98
N VAL A 550 -31.49 22.72 0.25
CA VAL A 550 -32.74 23.08 0.93
C VAL A 550 -33.55 24.11 0.15
N VAL A 551 -32.89 25.15 -0.38
CA VAL A 551 -33.54 26.22 -1.16
C VAL A 551 -34.04 25.73 -2.52
N LEU A 552 -33.28 24.83 -3.17
CA LEU A 552 -33.62 24.26 -4.47
C LEU A 552 -34.58 23.07 -4.38
N SER A 553 -34.86 22.57 -3.17
CA SER A 553 -35.85 21.53 -2.94
C SER A 553 -37.24 22.08 -3.22
N VAL A 554 -37.93 21.49 -4.19
CA VAL A 554 -39.27 21.89 -4.62
C VAL A 554 -40.26 20.76 -4.36
N ARG A 555 -41.44 21.16 -3.88
CA ARG A 555 -42.63 20.31 -3.65
C ARG A 555 -43.46 20.22 -4.92
N GLY A 556 -44.00 19.05 -5.21
CA GLY A 556 -44.85 18.81 -6.39
C GLY A 556 -44.12 18.14 -7.56
N SER A 557 -44.77 18.15 -8.73
CA SER A 557 -44.34 17.45 -9.95
C SER A 557 -43.49 18.31 -10.90
N ASP A 558 -42.94 19.44 -10.44
CA ASP A 558 -42.27 20.41 -11.30
C ASP A 558 -40.88 19.92 -11.76
N GLU A 559 -40.78 19.58 -13.05
CA GLU A 559 -39.57 19.04 -13.67
C GLU A 559 -38.62 20.12 -14.23
N LEU A 560 -39.08 21.36 -14.42
CA LEU A 560 -38.29 22.43 -15.04
C LEU A 560 -37.36 23.14 -14.05
N PHE A 561 -36.04 23.03 -14.26
CA PHE A 561 -35.00 23.67 -13.44
C PHE A 561 -35.18 25.19 -13.28
N LYS A 562 -35.58 25.91 -14.36
CA LYS A 562 -35.82 27.36 -14.33
C LYS A 562 -36.93 27.75 -13.32
N LEU A 563 -37.96 26.92 -13.19
CA LEU A 563 -39.06 27.16 -12.25
C LEU A 563 -38.59 26.93 -10.81
N ARG A 564 -37.75 25.90 -10.58
CA ARG A 564 -37.13 25.65 -9.27
C ARG A 564 -36.27 26.81 -8.80
N LEU A 565 -35.52 27.44 -9.70
CA LEU A 565 -34.72 28.63 -9.37
C LEU A 565 -35.60 29.84 -9.01
N ARG A 566 -36.71 30.06 -9.73
CA ARG A 566 -37.66 31.14 -9.43
C ARG A 566 -38.36 30.93 -8.07
N ILE A 567 -38.80 29.70 -7.78
CA ILE A 567 -39.41 29.34 -6.49
C ILE A 567 -38.37 29.42 -5.36
N GLY A 568 -37.14 28.95 -5.60
CA GLY A 568 -36.03 29.02 -4.63
C GLY A 568 -35.74 30.44 -4.15
N ARG A 569 -35.86 31.46 -5.02
CA ARG A 569 -35.74 32.87 -4.62
C ARG A 569 -36.76 33.27 -3.55
N HIS A 570 -37.98 32.72 -3.60
CA HIS A 570 -39.00 32.96 -2.58
C HIS A 570 -38.75 32.18 -1.28
N GLN A 571 -37.88 31.15 -1.30
CA GLN A 571 -37.46 30.40 -0.11
C GLN A 571 -36.26 31.03 0.62
N LEU A 572 -35.62 32.06 0.07
CA LEU A 572 -34.53 32.83 0.70
C LEU A 572 -35.07 33.76 1.79
N THR A 573 -35.42 33.17 2.93
CA THR A 573 -35.84 33.91 4.12
C THR A 573 -34.64 34.54 4.85
N ARG A 574 -34.88 35.60 5.66
CA ARG A 574 -33.83 36.23 6.48
C ARG A 574 -33.01 35.22 7.31
N PRO A 575 -33.61 34.22 8.00
CA PRO A 575 -32.85 33.23 8.75
C PRO A 575 -31.93 32.35 7.89
N VAL A 576 -32.35 31.98 6.68
CA VAL A 576 -31.54 31.20 5.75
C VAL A 576 -30.36 32.03 5.24
N LEU A 577 -30.59 33.31 4.95
CA LEU A 577 -29.53 34.24 4.53
C LEU A 577 -28.53 34.52 5.66
N THR A 578 -28.99 34.73 6.90
CA THR A 578 -28.09 34.94 8.04
C THR A 578 -27.28 33.69 8.36
N PHE A 579 -27.89 32.50 8.29
CA PHE A 579 -27.18 31.24 8.43
C PHE A 579 -26.14 31.04 7.31
N GLY A 580 -26.55 31.24 6.05
CA GLY A 580 -25.65 31.14 4.90
C GLY A 580 -24.47 32.12 5.00
N LEU A 581 -24.71 33.36 5.43
CA LEU A 581 -23.67 34.36 5.64
C LEU A 581 -22.73 33.97 6.79
N ALA A 582 -23.26 33.48 7.92
CA ALA A 582 -22.43 33.04 9.05
C ALA A 582 -21.52 31.87 8.65
N ILE A 583 -22.05 30.86 7.94
CA ILE A 583 -21.26 29.73 7.45
C ILE A 583 -20.26 30.17 6.38
N LEU A 584 -20.62 31.12 5.52
CA LEU A 584 -19.69 31.70 4.54
C LEU A 584 -18.51 32.39 5.24
N ILE A 585 -18.75 33.12 6.33
CA ILE A 585 -17.68 33.72 7.14
C ILE A 585 -16.76 32.65 7.72
N VAL A 586 -17.30 31.54 8.24
CA VAL A 586 -16.50 30.41 8.74
C VAL A 586 -15.68 29.78 7.61
N PHE A 587 -16.29 29.56 6.44
CA PHE A 587 -15.61 29.01 5.27
C PHE A 587 -14.46 29.90 4.81
N VAL A 588 -14.69 31.20 4.68
CA VAL A 588 -13.65 32.15 4.24
C VAL A 588 -12.56 32.32 5.30
N SER A 589 -12.90 32.40 6.59
CA SER A 589 -11.91 32.59 7.66
C SER A 589 -11.04 31.36 7.87
N SER A 590 -11.63 30.16 7.90
CA SER A 590 -10.87 28.91 7.98
C SER A 590 -10.02 28.69 6.73
N GLY A 591 -10.55 28.96 5.53
CA GLY A 591 -9.80 28.92 4.29
C GLY A 591 -8.64 29.92 4.26
N SER A 592 -8.84 31.13 4.77
CA SER A 592 -7.79 32.16 4.89
C SER A 592 -6.70 31.73 5.88
N TYR A 593 -7.06 31.12 7.01
CA TYR A 593 -6.10 30.61 7.98
C TYR A 593 -5.29 29.44 7.42
N ILE A 594 -5.93 28.52 6.71
CA ILE A 594 -5.24 27.43 6.00
C ILE A 594 -4.28 28.02 4.98
N TYR A 595 -4.75 28.92 4.10
CA TYR A 595 -3.92 29.57 3.08
C TYR A 595 -2.74 30.34 3.70
N TYR A 596 -2.97 31.03 4.81
CA TYR A 596 -1.89 31.71 5.55
C TYR A 596 -0.83 30.71 6.04
N ASN A 597 -1.25 29.56 6.57
CA ASN A 597 -0.30 28.53 6.99
C ASN A 597 0.40 27.88 5.79
N THR A 598 -0.31 27.56 4.72
CA THR A 598 0.23 26.76 3.60
C THR A 598 0.97 27.56 2.54
N ASN A 599 0.66 28.85 2.37
CA ASN A 599 1.18 29.71 1.30
C ASN A 599 1.91 30.97 1.78
N VAL A 600 1.69 31.41 3.03
CA VAL A 600 2.35 32.63 3.57
C VAL A 600 3.42 32.29 4.59
N LEU A 601 3.10 31.43 5.57
CA LEU A 601 4.08 30.92 6.54
C LEU A 601 4.99 29.85 5.94
N ASN A 602 4.49 29.14 4.92
CA ASN A 602 5.20 28.09 4.20
C ASN A 602 5.04 28.32 2.70
N GLU A 603 5.96 27.80 1.89
CA GLU A 603 5.83 27.84 0.44
C GLU A 603 5.01 26.65 -0.06
N TYR A 604 3.95 26.93 -0.83
CA TYR A 604 3.20 25.88 -1.52
C TYR A 604 3.83 25.58 -2.87
N GLN A 605 4.27 24.33 -3.04
CA GLN A 605 4.73 23.77 -4.30
C GLN A 605 3.97 22.47 -4.56
N ASN A 606 3.55 22.26 -5.81
CA ASN A 606 3.01 20.97 -6.25
C ASN A 606 4.14 20.06 -6.76
N SER A 607 3.83 18.78 -6.95
CA SER A 607 4.76 17.76 -7.47
C SER A 607 5.55 18.24 -8.70
N LYS A 608 4.87 18.75 -9.72
CA LYS A 608 5.49 19.24 -10.97
C LYS A 608 6.48 20.40 -10.77
N THR A 609 6.21 21.28 -9.80
CA THR A 609 7.14 22.37 -9.45
C THR A 609 8.38 21.81 -8.77
N GLY A 610 8.22 20.85 -7.85
CA GLY A 610 9.34 20.14 -7.22
C GLY A 610 10.20 19.39 -8.24
N GLU A 611 9.58 18.70 -9.21
CA GLU A 611 10.28 18.05 -10.31
C GLU A 611 11.08 19.04 -11.17
N ALA A 612 10.47 20.20 -11.49
CA ALA A 612 11.15 21.26 -12.22
C ALA A 612 12.34 21.86 -11.46
N GLN A 613 12.23 22.02 -10.13
CA GLN A 613 13.31 22.51 -9.28
C GLN A 613 14.47 21.51 -9.21
N GLN A 614 14.18 20.21 -9.02
CA GLN A 614 15.19 19.15 -9.07
C GLN A 614 15.89 19.09 -10.43
N ALA A 615 15.15 19.26 -11.53
CA ALA A 615 15.73 19.35 -12.86
C ALA A 615 16.63 20.58 -13.03
N ALA A 616 16.21 21.74 -12.50
CA ALA A 616 16.99 22.97 -12.55
C ALA A 616 18.26 22.89 -11.69
N TYR A 617 18.18 22.26 -10.52
CA TYR A 617 19.31 21.94 -9.66
C TYR A 617 20.37 21.14 -10.42
N GLU A 618 19.97 20.05 -11.07
CA GLU A 618 20.87 19.23 -11.88
C GLU A 618 21.48 20.05 -13.04
N LYS A 619 20.66 20.70 -13.87
CA LYS A 619 21.16 21.47 -15.03
C LYS A 619 22.16 22.55 -14.65
N THR A 620 21.97 23.18 -13.50
CA THR A 620 22.80 24.32 -13.06
C THR A 620 24.06 23.87 -12.33
N LEU A 621 23.94 22.90 -11.43
CA LEU A 621 25.01 22.55 -10.48
C LEU A 621 25.77 21.27 -10.83
N LYS A 622 25.31 20.45 -11.78
CA LYS A 622 25.99 19.19 -12.16
C LYS A 622 27.43 19.39 -12.64
N GLN A 623 27.78 20.59 -13.13
CA GLN A 623 29.16 20.94 -13.48
C GLN A 623 30.16 20.88 -12.31
N TYR A 624 29.67 20.93 -11.06
CA TYR A 624 30.48 20.84 -9.85
C TYR A 624 30.60 19.43 -9.29
N ASP A 625 29.94 18.46 -9.92
CA ASP A 625 30.04 17.06 -9.56
C ASP A 625 31.47 16.52 -9.81
N GLY A 626 31.95 15.68 -8.90
CA GLY A 626 33.28 15.07 -8.98
C GLY A 626 34.49 16.01 -8.78
N LEU A 627 34.28 17.29 -8.44
CA LEU A 627 35.40 18.20 -8.18
C LEU A 627 36.22 17.77 -6.94
N PRO A 628 37.56 17.94 -6.94
CA PRO A 628 38.37 17.69 -5.75
C PRO A 628 37.93 18.57 -4.57
N GLN A 629 37.48 17.94 -3.49
CA GLN A 629 37.03 18.60 -2.27
C GLN A 629 37.76 18.02 -1.04
N PRO A 630 37.91 18.79 0.07
CA PRO A 630 38.52 18.26 1.28
C PRO A 630 37.55 17.29 1.97
N ARG A 631 38.11 16.39 2.78
CA ARG A 631 37.33 15.41 3.54
C ARG A 631 37.17 15.81 4.99
N ILE A 632 36.01 15.52 5.57
CA ILE A 632 35.75 15.64 6.99
C ILE A 632 36.58 14.58 7.73
N THR A 633 37.30 14.99 8.78
CA THR A 633 38.16 14.12 9.60
C THR A 633 37.80 14.13 11.09
N ALA A 634 37.11 15.17 11.54
CA ALA A 634 36.58 15.24 12.90
C ALA A 634 35.28 16.06 12.92
N ILE A 635 34.37 15.65 13.78
CA ILE A 635 33.03 16.23 13.96
C ILE A 635 32.83 16.48 15.44
N VAL A 636 32.54 17.74 15.79
CA VAL A 636 32.11 18.12 17.13
C VAL A 636 30.86 18.99 17.02
N VAL A 637 29.71 18.44 17.40
CA VAL A 637 28.41 19.12 17.23
C VAL A 637 27.63 19.09 18.53
N GLN A 638 27.00 20.21 18.87
CA GLN A 638 25.93 20.27 19.84
C GLN A 638 24.59 20.40 19.11
N VAL A 639 23.60 19.61 19.50
CA VAL A 639 22.24 19.68 18.98
C VAL A 639 21.28 19.86 20.14
N ASP A 640 20.57 20.98 20.15
CA ASP A 640 19.48 21.28 21.06
C ASP A 640 18.17 20.96 20.34
N LEU A 641 17.53 19.84 20.71
CA LEU A 641 16.24 19.40 20.16
C LEU A 641 15.11 20.07 20.90
N PHE A 642 14.06 20.54 20.23
CA PHE A 642 12.84 21.09 20.86
C PHE A 642 11.62 20.28 20.39
N PRO A 643 11.37 19.08 20.97
CA PRO A 643 10.32 18.18 20.49
C PRO A 643 8.92 18.80 20.50
N GLU A 644 8.61 19.67 21.46
CA GLU A 644 7.30 20.29 21.64
C GLU A 644 6.92 21.20 20.46
N THR A 645 7.88 21.98 19.96
CA THR A 645 7.71 22.87 18.80
C THR A 645 8.17 22.23 17.49
N ARG A 646 8.80 21.04 17.56
CA ARG A 646 9.39 20.31 16.43
C ARG A 646 10.51 21.08 15.76
N ASP A 647 11.35 21.70 16.57
CA ASP A 647 12.52 22.46 16.13
C ASP A 647 13.82 21.78 16.55
N PHE A 648 14.94 22.17 15.95
CA PHE A 648 16.26 21.95 16.56
C PHE A 648 17.21 23.09 16.24
N MET A 649 18.19 23.29 17.12
CA MET A 649 19.35 24.13 16.86
C MET A 649 20.61 23.27 16.90
N ALA A 650 21.44 23.34 15.87
CA ALA A 650 22.73 22.65 15.84
C ALA A 650 23.86 23.67 15.75
N LYS A 651 24.86 23.55 16.62
CA LYS A 651 26.08 24.36 16.60
C LYS A 651 27.28 23.45 16.69
N GLY A 652 28.23 23.57 15.78
CA GLY A 652 29.37 22.68 15.76
C GLY A 652 30.45 23.09 14.80
N HIS A 653 31.44 22.22 14.65
CA HIS A 653 32.47 22.37 13.65
C HIS A 653 32.94 21.04 13.06
N TYR A 654 33.41 21.13 11.83
CA TYR A 654 34.15 20.08 11.14
C TYR A 654 35.62 20.44 11.03
N MET A 655 36.49 19.43 11.12
CA MET A 655 37.87 19.53 10.68
C MET A 655 37.98 18.96 9.27
N LEU A 656 38.21 19.83 8.29
CA LEU A 656 38.36 19.46 6.89
C LEU A 656 39.84 19.29 6.57
N LYS A 657 40.21 18.24 5.84
CA LYS A 657 41.58 17.97 5.39
C LYS A 657 41.62 17.75 3.89
N ASN A 658 42.54 18.42 3.19
CA ASN A 658 42.78 18.12 1.79
C ASN A 658 43.57 16.80 1.67
N LYS A 659 42.86 15.71 1.39
CA LYS A 659 43.45 14.39 1.12
C LYS A 659 43.73 14.17 -0.39
N THR A 660 43.44 15.16 -1.22
CA THR A 660 43.68 15.08 -2.67
C THR A 660 45.14 15.43 -2.98
N LYS A 661 45.56 15.18 -4.23
CA LYS A 661 46.91 15.52 -4.70
C LYS A 661 47.02 16.94 -5.27
N VAL A 662 45.92 17.71 -5.28
CA VAL A 662 45.86 19.04 -5.90
C VAL A 662 45.46 20.10 -4.87
N PRO A 663 45.92 21.35 -5.01
CA PRO A 663 45.45 22.44 -4.17
C PRO A 663 43.98 22.74 -4.43
N ILE A 664 43.20 22.98 -3.37
CA ILE A 664 41.76 23.30 -3.45
C ILE A 664 41.59 24.81 -3.28
N ARG A 665 41.04 25.46 -4.31
CA ARG A 665 40.82 26.92 -4.32
C ARG A 665 39.41 27.31 -3.87
N THR A 666 38.43 26.44 -4.13
CA THR A 666 37.02 26.72 -3.88
C THR A 666 36.43 25.55 -3.12
N LEU A 667 35.83 25.84 -1.96
CA LEU A 667 35.11 24.87 -1.16
C LEU A 667 33.62 24.95 -1.51
N HIS A 668 33.05 23.82 -1.90
CA HIS A 668 31.64 23.69 -2.25
C HIS A 668 30.90 23.03 -1.10
N LEU A 669 29.80 23.65 -0.65
CA LEU A 669 28.99 23.15 0.47
C LEU A 669 27.51 23.09 0.07
N GLN A 670 26.90 21.93 0.30
CA GLN A 670 25.47 21.73 0.15
C GLN A 670 24.82 21.73 1.54
N THR A 671 23.91 22.68 1.77
CA THR A 671 23.07 22.69 2.98
C THR A 671 21.71 22.07 2.70
N TYR A 672 21.01 21.62 3.74
CA TYR A 672 19.69 20.98 3.62
C TYR A 672 18.68 21.95 2.98
N PRO A 673 18.14 21.66 1.78
CA PRO A 673 17.31 22.58 1.01
C PRO A 673 15.85 22.52 1.49
N ALA A 674 15.58 23.16 2.63
CA ALA A 674 14.24 23.30 3.15
C ALA A 674 14.03 24.70 3.72
N ASP A 675 12.83 25.26 3.54
CA ASP A 675 12.46 26.59 4.03
C ASP A 675 12.60 26.71 5.56
N GLU A 676 12.37 25.61 6.28
CA GLU A 676 12.53 25.55 7.73
C GLU A 676 14.00 25.65 8.17
N MET A 677 14.96 25.35 7.29
CA MET A 677 16.38 25.32 7.59
C MET A 677 17.02 26.70 7.46
N GLN A 678 17.43 27.29 8.58
CA GLN A 678 18.11 28.58 8.63
C GLN A 678 19.58 28.41 9.00
N VAL A 679 20.47 28.83 8.09
CA VAL A 679 21.92 28.90 8.36
C VAL A 679 22.23 30.21 9.09
N LYS A 680 22.43 30.15 10.42
CA LYS A 680 22.76 31.33 11.24
C LYS A 680 24.23 31.71 11.15
N GLN A 681 25.11 30.71 11.09
CA GLN A 681 26.54 30.89 10.92
C GLN A 681 27.08 29.78 10.05
N LEU A 682 27.97 30.12 9.11
CA LEU A 682 28.78 29.17 8.36
C LEU A 682 30.08 29.85 7.95
N SER A 683 31.18 29.54 8.64
CA SER A 683 32.45 30.27 8.51
C SER A 683 33.65 29.31 8.49
N LEU A 684 34.66 29.65 7.68
CA LEU A 684 35.93 28.94 7.63
C LEU A 684 36.97 29.64 8.50
N SER A 685 37.91 28.88 9.06
CA SER A 685 39.02 29.42 9.86
C SER A 685 40.07 30.18 9.06
N VAL A 686 39.93 30.25 7.73
CA VAL A 686 40.86 30.93 6.82
C VAL A 686 40.14 32.05 6.07
N PRO A 687 40.85 33.12 5.67
CA PRO A 687 40.28 34.16 4.82
C PRO A 687 39.69 33.60 3.52
N ASN A 688 38.48 34.04 3.20
CA ASN A 688 37.69 33.53 2.08
C ASN A 688 36.65 34.57 1.64
N ARG A 689 36.11 34.36 0.44
CA ARG A 689 34.97 35.10 -0.12
C ARG A 689 33.84 34.14 -0.46
N LEU A 690 32.64 34.41 0.05
CA LEU A 690 31.44 33.63 -0.24
C LEU A 690 30.79 34.10 -1.54
N ASP A 691 30.58 33.19 -2.48
CA ASP A 691 29.68 33.38 -3.60
C ASP A 691 28.24 33.02 -3.17
N THR A 692 27.33 33.97 -3.31
CA THR A 692 25.93 33.85 -2.90
C THR A 692 25.00 33.42 -4.02
N LYS A 693 25.51 33.23 -5.25
CA LYS A 693 24.71 33.04 -6.47
C LYS A 693 23.66 31.92 -6.38
N TYR A 694 23.97 30.80 -5.75
CA TYR A 694 23.11 29.60 -5.72
C TYR A 694 22.49 29.32 -4.34
N ILE A 695 22.61 30.25 -3.39
CA ILE A 695 22.15 30.02 -2.02
C ILE A 695 20.61 30.01 -1.95
N ALA A 696 19.95 30.97 -2.59
CA ALA A 696 18.50 31.12 -2.52
C ALA A 696 17.76 29.95 -3.18
N ASP A 697 18.21 29.54 -4.37
CA ASP A 697 17.48 28.55 -5.18
C ASP A 697 17.83 27.09 -4.81
N TYR A 698 19.06 26.85 -4.34
CA TYR A 698 19.59 25.47 -4.22
C TYR A 698 20.28 25.18 -2.88
N ALA A 699 20.28 26.13 -1.94
CA ALA A 699 21.00 26.02 -0.67
C ALA A 699 22.49 25.61 -0.85
N TYR A 700 23.09 26.04 -1.97
CA TYR A 700 24.45 25.68 -2.40
C TYR A 700 25.40 26.87 -2.25
N ARG A 701 26.51 26.66 -1.54
CA ARG A 701 27.47 27.72 -1.16
C ARG A 701 28.84 27.42 -1.71
N MET A 702 29.51 28.43 -2.27
CA MET A 702 30.88 28.30 -2.76
C MET A 702 31.77 29.32 -2.06
N TYR A 703 32.80 28.83 -1.38
CA TYR A 703 33.76 29.66 -0.66
C TYR A 703 35.08 29.68 -1.42
N GLN A 704 35.42 30.84 -1.98
CA GLN A 704 36.70 31.08 -2.62
C GLN A 704 37.75 31.36 -1.55
N LEU A 705 38.75 30.49 -1.42
CA LEU A 705 39.84 30.68 -0.46
C LEU A 705 40.85 31.68 -1.01
N ASP A 706 41.33 32.59 -0.16
CA ASP A 706 42.37 33.56 -0.54
C ASP A 706 43.71 32.87 -0.75
N THR A 707 44.03 31.89 0.12
CA THR A 707 45.14 30.95 -0.06
C THR A 707 44.58 29.57 -0.35
N PRO A 708 44.96 28.92 -1.47
CA PRO A 708 44.52 27.56 -1.79
C PRO A 708 44.93 26.57 -0.69
N LEU A 709 44.01 25.68 -0.32
CA LEU A 709 44.28 24.63 0.67
C LEU A 709 45.19 23.57 0.05
N GLN A 710 46.45 23.47 0.49
CA GLN A 710 47.43 22.56 -0.11
C GLN A 710 47.14 21.09 0.26
N PRO A 711 47.62 20.12 -0.54
CA PRO A 711 47.57 18.72 -0.15
C PRO A 711 48.13 18.48 1.25
N GLY A 712 47.36 17.84 2.11
CA GLY A 712 47.72 17.57 3.51
C GLY A 712 47.30 18.65 4.51
N ASP A 713 47.02 19.88 4.06
CA ASP A 713 46.56 20.96 4.94
C ASP A 713 45.15 20.70 5.45
N SER A 714 44.85 21.31 6.60
CA SER A 714 43.55 21.26 7.25
C SER A 714 43.00 22.66 7.53
N LEU A 715 41.67 22.78 7.52
CA LEU A 715 40.96 23.97 7.98
C LEU A 715 39.73 23.58 8.78
N LYS A 716 39.22 24.52 9.57
CA LYS A 716 38.02 24.32 10.38
C LYS A 716 36.83 25.00 9.73
N LEU A 717 35.70 24.29 9.67
CA LEU A 717 34.39 24.81 9.25
C LEU A 717 33.49 24.89 10.48
N ASP A 718 33.14 26.08 10.91
CA ASP A 718 32.18 26.33 12.00
C ASP A 718 30.79 26.58 11.41
N PHE A 719 29.76 25.99 12.03
CA PHE A 719 28.37 26.18 11.62
C PHE A 719 27.41 26.31 12.80
N GLN A 720 26.34 27.07 12.56
CA GLN A 720 25.15 27.14 13.40
C GLN A 720 23.91 27.10 12.50
N LEU A 721 23.09 26.08 12.71
CA LEU A 721 21.86 25.80 11.98
C LEU A 721 20.67 25.87 12.94
N LEU A 722 19.54 26.38 12.44
CA LEU A 722 18.27 26.39 13.13
C LEU A 722 17.20 25.84 12.19
N TYR A 723 16.63 24.69 12.55
CA TYR A 723 15.43 24.18 11.89
C TYR A 723 14.21 24.65 12.66
N ARG A 724 13.33 25.43 12.02
CA ARG A 724 12.14 26.00 12.65
C ARG A 724 10.85 25.64 11.92
N THR A 725 10.00 24.88 12.59
CA THR A 725 8.66 24.53 12.14
C THR A 725 7.70 25.69 12.40
N SER A 726 7.06 26.20 11.35
CA SER A 726 6.08 27.31 11.44
C SER A 726 4.72 26.88 10.90
N GLY A 727 3.69 26.90 11.73
CA GLY A 727 2.33 26.53 11.30
C GLY A 727 2.23 25.09 10.79
N PHE A 728 1.57 24.88 9.65
CA PHE A 728 1.49 23.60 8.96
C PHE A 728 1.53 23.75 7.43
N LYS A 729 2.18 22.79 6.74
CA LYS A 729 2.30 22.76 5.26
C LYS A 729 1.09 22.14 4.58
N ASN A 730 0.94 22.37 3.26
CA ASN A 730 -0.12 21.78 2.44
C ASN A 730 -0.03 20.24 2.35
N GLY A 731 1.18 19.69 2.36
CA GLY A 731 1.48 18.25 2.37
C GLY A 731 2.93 18.02 2.81
N GLY A 732 3.34 16.76 2.98
CA GLY A 732 4.74 16.40 3.25
C GLY A 732 5.29 16.93 4.58
N THR A 733 4.51 16.87 5.67
CA THR A 733 4.97 17.30 6.99
C THR A 733 6.19 16.49 7.44
N ASN A 734 7.21 17.17 8.00
CA ASN A 734 8.40 16.52 8.54
C ASN A 734 8.04 15.46 9.60
N ILE A 735 8.44 14.21 9.39
CA ILE A 735 8.19 13.09 10.34
C ILE A 735 9.42 12.76 11.20
N ASP A 736 10.49 13.53 11.06
CA ASP A 736 11.81 13.25 11.63
C ASP A 736 11.94 13.91 13.02
N ILE A 737 11.38 15.11 13.16
CA ILE A 737 11.36 15.87 14.41
C ILE A 737 9.91 15.89 14.92
N VAL A 738 9.67 15.07 15.94
CA VAL A 738 8.34 14.83 16.53
C VAL A 738 8.39 14.90 18.05
N GLN A 739 7.22 15.06 18.66
CA GLN A 739 7.11 15.31 20.10
C GLN A 739 7.66 14.16 20.95
N ASN A 740 7.52 12.91 20.50
CA ASN A 740 8.11 11.75 21.14
C ASN A 740 8.58 10.74 20.09
N GLY A 741 9.89 10.45 20.05
CA GLY A 741 10.47 9.59 19.02
C GLY A 741 11.08 10.35 17.84
N THR A 742 11.71 11.50 18.09
CA THR A 742 12.51 12.22 17.07
C THR A 742 13.62 11.31 16.58
N PHE A 743 13.78 11.20 15.25
CA PHE A 743 14.84 10.45 14.59
C PHE A 743 15.24 11.13 13.27
N PHE A 744 16.48 11.61 13.20
CA PHE A 744 17.11 12.09 11.96
C PHE A 744 18.60 11.75 11.94
N THR A 745 19.26 12.01 10.81
CA THR A 745 20.68 11.70 10.59
C THR A 745 21.50 12.94 10.25
N ASN A 746 22.78 12.74 10.01
CA ASN A 746 23.70 13.78 9.54
C ASN A 746 23.31 14.49 8.24
N GLN A 747 22.29 14.01 7.50
CA GLN A 747 21.75 14.65 6.29
C GLN A 747 21.23 16.09 6.51
N TYR A 748 20.89 16.45 7.75
CA TYR A 748 20.48 17.82 8.10
C TYR A 748 21.66 18.79 8.24
N PHE A 749 22.89 18.29 8.27
CA PHE A 749 24.10 19.10 8.45
C PHE A 749 24.82 19.34 7.11
N PRO A 750 25.75 20.31 7.04
CA PRO A 750 26.35 20.70 5.76
C PRO A 750 27.15 19.54 5.14
N GLY A 751 26.81 19.16 3.91
CA GLY A 751 27.58 18.22 3.10
C GLY A 751 28.66 18.95 2.28
N ILE A 752 29.75 18.26 1.97
CA ILE A 752 30.81 18.79 1.09
C ILE A 752 30.51 18.39 -0.36
N GLY A 753 30.52 19.36 -1.26
CA GLY A 753 30.34 19.14 -2.70
C GLY A 753 28.89 19.13 -3.17
N TYR A 754 28.69 18.67 -4.41
CA TYR A 754 27.40 18.48 -5.07
C TYR A 754 26.67 17.23 -4.53
N ASN A 755 25.33 17.26 -4.45
CA ASN A 755 24.55 16.14 -3.92
C ASN A 755 23.58 15.59 -4.97
N GLU A 756 23.90 14.41 -5.50
CA GLU A 756 23.10 13.72 -6.52
C GLU A 756 21.71 13.28 -6.03
N ASN A 757 21.47 13.24 -4.71
CA ASN A 757 20.16 12.88 -4.14
C ASN A 757 19.08 13.95 -4.36
N TYR A 758 19.47 15.16 -4.79
CA TYR A 758 18.54 16.23 -5.16
C TYR A 758 18.23 16.27 -6.66
N GLU A 759 18.76 15.33 -7.44
CA GLU A 759 18.40 15.14 -8.85
C GLU A 759 17.09 14.35 -9.01
N LEU A 760 16.48 14.47 -10.18
CA LEU A 760 15.38 13.60 -10.58
C LEU A 760 15.84 12.15 -10.73
N ALA A 761 15.11 11.20 -10.14
CA ALA A 761 15.44 9.78 -10.19
C ALA A 761 14.81 9.05 -11.39
N SER A 762 13.53 9.32 -11.71
CA SER A 762 12.77 8.62 -12.75
C SER A 762 13.23 9.02 -14.15
N ASP A 763 13.60 8.05 -15.00
CA ASP A 763 14.00 8.32 -16.39
C ASP A 763 12.87 8.98 -17.21
N ASP A 764 11.61 8.65 -16.94
CA ASP A 764 10.46 9.25 -17.63
C ASP A 764 10.33 10.74 -17.27
N THR A 765 10.35 11.08 -15.97
CA THR A 765 10.32 12.47 -15.50
C THR A 765 11.57 13.25 -15.97
N ARG A 766 12.74 12.61 -15.98
CA ARG A 766 13.97 13.22 -16.53
C ARG A 766 13.82 13.57 -18.00
N ARG A 767 13.21 12.69 -18.81
CA ARG A 767 12.93 12.93 -20.23
C ARG A 767 12.00 14.13 -20.42
N GLU A 768 10.92 14.21 -19.65
CA GLU A 768 9.98 15.35 -19.66
C GLU A 768 10.68 16.69 -19.41
N HIS A 769 11.75 16.68 -18.61
CA HIS A 769 12.59 17.85 -18.34
C HIS A 769 13.83 17.98 -19.25
N GLY A 770 13.98 17.15 -20.29
CA GLY A 770 15.11 17.21 -21.23
C GLY A 770 16.45 16.76 -20.64
N LEU A 771 16.43 15.93 -19.61
CA LEU A 771 17.60 15.32 -18.99
C LEU A 771 17.86 13.92 -19.57
N LYS A 772 19.13 13.51 -19.60
CA LYS A 772 19.51 12.16 -20.01
C LYS A 772 19.09 11.14 -18.93
N PRO A 773 18.82 9.87 -19.31
CA PRO A 773 18.60 8.80 -18.33
C PRO A 773 19.74 8.71 -17.31
N LYS A 774 19.41 8.43 -16.05
CA LYS A 774 20.39 8.35 -14.94
C LYS A 774 20.58 6.92 -14.51
N GLU A 775 21.80 6.40 -14.63
CA GLU A 775 22.15 5.11 -14.04
C GLU A 775 21.96 5.17 -12.51
N ARG A 776 21.44 4.10 -11.90
CA ARG A 776 21.22 4.08 -10.44
C ARG A 776 22.51 4.20 -9.64
N GLN A 777 23.61 3.70 -10.22
CA GLN A 777 24.92 3.68 -9.60
C GLN A 777 26.03 3.64 -10.64
N ARG A 778 27.23 4.10 -10.25
CA ARG A 778 28.45 4.08 -11.07
C ARG A 778 28.88 2.66 -11.42
N ALA A 779 29.51 2.47 -12.58
CA ALA A 779 30.02 1.16 -12.98
C ALA A 779 31.05 0.63 -11.97
N GLN A 780 31.14 -0.71 -11.82
CA GLN A 780 32.06 -1.35 -10.87
C GLN A 780 33.53 -0.98 -11.07
N THR A 781 33.92 -0.65 -12.30
CA THR A 781 35.29 -0.23 -12.66
C THR A 781 35.53 1.28 -12.56
N ASP A 782 34.51 2.07 -12.19
CA ASP A 782 34.62 3.53 -12.12
C ASP A 782 35.66 3.99 -11.09
N SER A 783 36.61 4.79 -11.51
CA SER A 783 37.73 5.21 -10.66
C SER A 783 37.31 6.15 -9.53
N THR A 784 36.24 6.92 -9.71
CA THR A 784 35.74 7.87 -8.72
C THR A 784 34.95 7.13 -7.65
N GLY A 785 34.01 6.27 -8.06
CA GLY A 785 33.23 5.42 -7.15
C GLY A 785 34.11 4.52 -6.28
N ARG A 786 35.22 3.99 -6.83
CA ARG A 786 36.18 3.18 -6.04
C ARG A 786 36.96 3.97 -4.98
N ARG A 787 36.98 5.30 -5.05
CA ARG A 787 37.67 6.18 -4.08
C ARG A 787 36.73 6.80 -3.05
N GLN A 788 35.45 6.45 -3.05
CA GLN A 788 34.48 6.94 -2.09
C GLN A 788 33.62 5.79 -1.58
N SER A 789 33.10 5.92 -0.36
CA SER A 789 32.16 4.96 0.17
C SER A 789 30.76 5.22 -0.36
N VAL A 790 29.88 4.21 -0.27
CA VAL A 790 28.44 4.39 -0.52
C VAL A 790 27.78 5.40 0.43
N MET A 791 28.43 5.70 1.57
CA MET A 791 27.95 6.69 2.55
C MET A 791 28.29 8.14 2.16
N GLY A 792 29.05 8.34 1.07
CA GLY A 792 29.38 9.65 0.50
C GLY A 792 30.87 9.88 0.27
N GLY A 793 31.18 10.87 -0.57
CA GLY A 793 32.56 11.29 -0.88
C GLY A 793 33.14 12.33 0.09
N ASP A 794 32.33 12.85 1.01
CA ASP A 794 32.68 13.98 1.89
C ASP A 794 33.57 13.60 3.08
N ALA A 795 33.67 12.31 3.39
CA ALA A 795 34.46 11.79 4.51
C ALA A 795 34.99 10.38 4.22
N ASP A 796 35.94 9.94 5.04
CA ASP A 796 36.26 8.51 5.19
C ASP A 796 35.74 8.08 6.57
N GLN A 797 36.63 7.83 7.53
CA GLN A 797 36.29 7.78 8.95
C GLN A 797 36.55 9.12 9.64
N VAL A 798 35.70 9.45 10.61
CA VAL A 798 35.69 10.70 11.36
C VAL A 798 35.85 10.45 12.86
N ARG A 799 36.65 11.27 13.53
CA ARG A 799 36.58 11.38 15.00
C ARG A 799 35.27 12.06 15.38
N PHE A 800 34.49 11.43 16.25
CA PHE A 800 33.11 11.87 16.49
C PHE A 800 32.87 12.19 17.97
N ALA A 801 32.34 13.39 18.22
CA ALA A 801 31.77 13.74 19.51
C ALA A 801 30.53 14.61 19.35
N MET A 802 29.49 14.33 20.13
CA MET A 802 28.22 15.03 20.04
C MET A 802 27.65 15.34 21.42
N THR A 803 27.15 16.57 21.59
CA THR A 803 26.36 16.96 22.76
C THR A 803 24.91 17.08 22.34
N LEU A 804 23.99 16.34 22.96
CA LEU A 804 22.56 16.46 22.71
C LEU A 804 21.87 17.10 23.91
N SER A 805 20.91 18.00 23.65
CA SER A 805 19.96 18.45 24.66
C SER A 805 18.53 18.21 24.21
N THR A 806 17.66 17.86 25.15
CA THR A 806 16.24 17.56 24.89
C THR A 806 15.37 17.89 26.11
N ALA A 807 14.06 17.65 25.98
CA ALA A 807 13.08 17.84 27.03
C ALA A 807 13.47 17.07 28.33
N PRO A 808 13.16 17.62 29.53
CA PRO A 808 13.56 17.04 30.83
C PRO A 808 13.21 15.57 31.09
N ASP A 809 12.18 15.07 30.41
CA ASP A 809 11.60 13.74 30.51
C ASP A 809 12.02 12.78 29.37
N GLN A 810 12.83 13.26 28.43
CA GLN A 810 13.37 12.46 27.32
C GLN A 810 14.83 12.05 27.54
N ILE A 811 15.26 11.04 26.78
CA ILE A 811 16.65 10.63 26.63
C ILE A 811 17.02 10.84 25.17
N ALA A 812 18.05 11.64 24.91
CA ALA A 812 18.59 11.86 23.58
C ALA A 812 19.87 11.03 23.41
N ILE A 813 20.00 10.33 22.29
CA ILE A 813 21.07 9.37 22.01
C ILE A 813 21.70 9.67 20.66
N ALA A 814 23.03 9.68 20.64
CA ALA A 814 23.87 9.64 19.44
C ALA A 814 24.85 8.46 19.54
N PRO A 815 25.52 8.06 18.44
CA PRO A 815 26.66 7.17 18.50
C PRO A 815 27.72 7.62 19.51
N GLY A 816 28.31 6.67 20.22
CA GLY A 816 29.38 6.92 21.19
C GLY A 816 29.03 6.59 22.63
N TYR A 817 30.05 6.65 23.48
CA TYR A 817 29.94 6.36 24.90
C TYR A 817 29.55 7.62 25.65
N LEU A 818 28.60 7.49 26.56
CA LEU A 818 28.14 8.59 27.40
C LEU A 818 29.28 9.03 28.32
N GLN A 819 29.79 10.24 28.09
CA GLN A 819 30.85 10.87 28.89
C GLN A 819 30.25 11.62 30.07
N LYS A 820 29.14 12.32 29.85
CA LYS A 820 28.50 13.17 30.85
C LYS A 820 27.01 13.30 30.58
N GLU A 821 26.23 13.26 31.65
CA GLU A 821 24.82 13.64 31.67
C GLU A 821 24.61 14.74 32.71
N TRP A 822 23.84 15.78 32.37
CA TRP A 822 23.51 16.85 33.31
C TRP A 822 22.19 17.55 32.96
N ARG A 823 21.71 18.40 33.87
CA ARG A 823 20.56 19.29 33.64
C ARG A 823 21.02 20.74 33.76
N GLN A 824 20.53 21.60 32.87
CA GLN A 824 20.75 23.04 32.92
C GLN A 824 19.63 23.77 32.17
N THR A 825 19.52 25.08 32.36
CA THR A 825 18.63 25.92 31.55
C THR A 825 19.13 25.97 30.11
N GLY A 826 18.23 25.71 29.16
CA GLY A 826 18.48 25.70 27.73
C GLY A 826 18.48 27.09 27.10
N PRO A 827 18.79 27.16 25.79
CA PRO A 827 18.77 28.41 25.02
C PRO A 827 17.36 29.03 24.90
N ASP A 828 16.31 28.25 25.17
CA ASP A 828 14.90 28.65 25.25
C ASP A 828 14.48 29.14 26.64
N GLY A 829 15.40 29.17 27.61
CA GLY A 829 15.11 29.55 29.00
C GLY A 829 14.41 28.47 29.82
N GLN A 830 14.21 27.27 29.27
CA GLN A 830 13.55 26.15 29.95
C GLN A 830 14.57 25.15 30.52
N PRO A 831 14.25 24.38 31.57
CA PRO A 831 15.12 23.30 32.01
C PRO A 831 15.25 22.24 30.91
N ARG A 832 16.47 21.76 30.64
CA ARG A 832 16.74 20.70 29.65
C ARG A 832 17.70 19.67 30.22
N ARG A 833 17.69 18.47 29.63
CA ARG A 833 18.64 17.38 29.94
C ARG A 833 19.65 17.25 28.82
N TYR A 834 20.93 17.15 29.17
CA TYR A 834 22.07 17.14 28.25
C TYR A 834 22.85 15.84 28.35
N PHE A 835 23.36 15.39 27.21
CA PHE A 835 24.12 14.16 27.05
C PHE A 835 25.33 14.41 26.16
N ARG A 836 26.55 14.13 26.64
CA ARG A 836 27.78 14.17 25.83
C ARG A 836 28.18 12.76 25.44
N TYR A 837 28.20 12.47 24.15
CA TYR A 837 28.68 11.23 23.57
C TYR A 837 30.00 11.44 22.83
N GLU A 838 30.91 10.47 22.95
CA GLU A 838 32.20 10.49 22.25
C GLU A 838 32.61 9.06 21.88
N MET A 839 33.15 8.88 20.67
CA MET A 839 33.71 7.61 20.23
C MET A 839 35.18 7.50 20.63
N ASP A 840 35.62 6.30 21.01
CA ASP A 840 37.03 6.00 21.31
C ASP A 840 37.86 5.67 20.05
N ALA A 841 37.18 5.45 18.91
CA ALA A 841 37.80 5.23 17.60
C ALA A 841 37.04 5.99 16.50
N PRO A 842 37.67 6.32 15.36
CA PRO A 842 36.99 6.88 14.21
C PRO A 842 35.87 5.98 13.69
N ILE A 843 34.75 6.58 13.27
CA ILE A 843 33.59 5.88 12.69
C ILE A 843 33.29 6.42 11.29
N ALA A 844 32.47 5.73 10.50
CA ALA A 844 31.98 6.28 9.25
C ALA A 844 31.18 7.58 9.48
N ASN A 845 31.16 8.49 8.50
CA ASN A 845 30.35 9.72 8.53
C ASN A 845 28.85 9.42 8.30
N PHE A 846 28.29 8.58 9.17
CA PHE A 846 26.93 8.10 9.12
C PHE A 846 26.46 7.89 10.57
N TYR A 847 25.61 8.80 11.06
CA TYR A 847 25.20 8.82 12.45
C TYR A 847 23.78 9.32 12.63
N SER A 848 23.10 8.76 13.63
CA SER A 848 21.73 9.09 14.02
C SER A 848 21.68 10.03 15.23
N ILE A 849 20.63 10.85 15.29
CA ILE A 849 20.19 11.57 16.47
C ILE A 849 18.79 11.09 16.79
N VAL A 850 18.61 10.51 17.99
CA VAL A 850 17.33 9.95 18.44
C VAL A 850 16.93 10.57 19.78
N SER A 851 15.65 10.91 19.98
CA SER A 851 15.14 11.39 21.28
C SER A 851 13.71 10.94 21.54
N ALA A 852 13.49 10.28 22.68
CA ALA A 852 12.17 9.88 23.13
C ALA A 852 12.09 9.68 24.64
N ARG A 853 10.87 9.42 25.13
CA ARG A 853 10.58 8.96 26.50
C ARG A 853 10.82 7.46 26.60
N TYR A 854 12.06 7.09 26.92
CA TYR A 854 12.47 5.68 26.97
C TYR A 854 12.43 5.05 28.36
N GLN A 855 12.06 3.77 28.38
CA GLN A 855 12.55 2.81 29.38
C GLN A 855 13.75 2.06 28.81
N ILE A 856 14.58 1.50 29.68
CA ILE A 856 15.86 0.87 29.28
C ILE A 856 15.90 -0.56 29.81
N LYS A 857 16.13 -1.52 28.92
CA LYS A 857 16.57 -2.87 29.28
C LYS A 857 18.06 -2.98 29.00
N LYS A 858 18.85 -3.40 30.00
CA LYS A 858 20.31 -3.45 29.90
C LYS A 858 20.86 -4.76 30.41
N GLU A 859 21.78 -5.36 29.66
CA GLU A 859 22.49 -6.58 30.02
C GLU A 859 23.98 -6.47 29.67
N ARG A 860 24.81 -7.23 30.38
CA ARG A 860 26.24 -7.38 30.04
C ARG A 860 26.45 -8.70 29.34
N TYR A 861 27.12 -8.66 28.20
CA TYR A 861 27.49 -9.83 27.42
C TYR A 861 29.02 -9.98 27.43
N THR A 862 29.51 -11.17 27.74
CA THR A 862 30.93 -11.50 27.63
C THR A 862 31.10 -12.38 26.41
N SER A 863 31.86 -11.89 25.43
CA SER A 863 32.16 -12.67 24.23
C SER A 863 32.98 -13.92 24.55
N PRO A 864 32.98 -14.94 23.66
CA PRO A 864 33.89 -16.08 23.77
C PRO A 864 35.37 -15.68 23.89
N GLY A 865 35.76 -14.52 23.34
CA GLY A 865 37.11 -13.96 23.45
C GLY A 865 37.37 -13.13 24.73
N GLY A 866 36.43 -13.08 25.67
CA GLY A 866 36.57 -12.38 26.95
C GLY A 866 36.23 -10.87 26.92
N GLN A 867 35.92 -10.29 25.76
CA GLN A 867 35.48 -8.90 25.65
C GLN A 867 34.09 -8.71 26.26
N LEU A 868 33.96 -7.72 27.15
CA LEU A 868 32.69 -7.31 27.75
C LEU A 868 32.00 -6.25 26.88
N VAL A 869 30.75 -6.49 26.51
CA VAL A 869 29.89 -5.59 25.72
C VAL A 869 28.61 -5.28 26.50
N SER A 870 28.26 -4.00 26.60
CA SER A 870 26.99 -3.54 27.17
C SER A 870 25.90 -3.57 26.10
N LEU A 871 24.86 -4.38 26.30
CA LEU A 871 23.71 -4.47 25.39
C LEU A 871 22.53 -3.72 25.98
N GLU A 872 21.93 -2.81 25.22
CA GLU A 872 20.84 -1.96 25.71
C GLU A 872 19.71 -1.87 24.69
N ILE A 873 18.47 -1.82 25.19
CA ILE A 873 17.27 -1.57 24.38
C ILE A 873 16.52 -0.42 25.02
N TYR A 874 16.37 0.67 24.27
CA TYR A 874 15.61 1.86 24.62
C TYR A 874 14.25 1.76 23.95
N TYR A 875 13.19 1.62 24.74
CA TYR A 875 11.85 1.27 24.25
C TYR A 875 10.76 2.14 24.89
N HIS A 876 9.64 2.28 24.20
CA HIS A 876 8.46 2.99 24.66
C HIS A 876 7.76 2.22 25.79
N ARG A 877 7.24 2.94 26.79
CA ARG A 877 6.55 2.32 27.91
C ARG A 877 5.35 1.49 27.39
N GLY A 878 5.34 0.20 27.70
CA GLY A 878 4.31 -0.76 27.24
C GLY A 878 4.80 -1.73 26.16
N HIS A 879 5.88 -1.40 25.45
CA HIS A 879 6.43 -2.22 24.37
C HIS A 879 7.46 -3.24 24.90
N THR A 880 7.03 -4.11 25.83
CA THR A 880 7.94 -5.04 26.51
C THR A 880 8.01 -6.43 25.89
N LYS A 881 7.07 -6.78 25.00
CA LYS A 881 6.85 -8.17 24.56
C LYS A 881 8.04 -8.81 23.86
N ASN A 882 8.75 -8.05 23.02
CA ASN A 882 9.83 -8.59 22.18
C ASN A 882 11.24 -8.21 22.65
N LEU A 883 11.37 -7.55 23.81
CA LEU A 883 12.67 -7.12 24.33
C LEU A 883 13.63 -8.29 24.59
N ASP A 884 13.12 -9.42 25.09
CA ASP A 884 13.92 -10.65 25.26
C ASP A 884 14.36 -11.25 23.92
N ARG A 885 13.51 -11.20 22.89
CA ARG A 885 13.85 -11.70 21.55
C ARG A 885 14.95 -10.88 20.91
N MET A 886 14.84 -9.56 20.94
CA MET A 886 15.87 -8.64 20.46
C MET A 886 17.18 -8.81 21.25
N MET A 887 17.10 -8.92 22.59
CA MET A 887 18.30 -9.14 23.41
C MET A 887 19.00 -10.45 23.09
N ARG A 888 18.24 -11.54 22.89
CA ARG A 888 18.79 -12.83 22.41
C ARG A 888 19.39 -12.69 21.01
N GLY A 889 18.74 -11.96 20.11
CA GLY A 889 19.24 -11.68 18.77
C GLY A 889 20.61 -11.01 18.78
N MET A 890 20.80 -9.96 19.58
CA MET A 890 22.10 -9.30 19.73
C MET A 890 23.18 -10.25 20.23
N LYS A 891 22.88 -11.08 21.26
CA LYS A 891 23.84 -12.03 21.83
C LYS A 891 24.22 -13.11 20.82
N ALA A 892 23.23 -13.76 20.20
CA ALA A 892 23.45 -14.81 19.22
C ALA A 892 24.22 -14.32 17.99
N ALA A 893 23.91 -13.11 17.52
CA ALA A 893 24.64 -12.43 16.46
C ALA A 893 26.10 -12.18 16.87
N LEU A 894 26.35 -11.58 18.04
CA LEU A 894 27.70 -11.35 18.53
C LEU A 894 28.49 -12.66 18.72
N ASP A 895 27.87 -13.72 19.25
CA ASP A 895 28.50 -15.03 19.41
C ASP A 895 28.96 -15.61 18.07
N TYR A 896 28.05 -15.59 17.09
CA TYR A 896 28.31 -16.19 15.78
C TYR A 896 29.30 -15.34 14.95
N TYR A 897 29.09 -14.02 14.86
CA TYR A 897 29.91 -13.13 14.01
C TYR A 897 31.34 -12.99 14.55
N GLN A 898 31.52 -12.93 15.86
CA GLN A 898 32.87 -12.86 16.43
C GLN A 898 33.67 -14.14 16.17
N SER A 899 33.02 -15.29 16.25
CA SER A 899 33.65 -16.59 16.04
C SER A 899 34.01 -16.81 14.57
N ASN A 900 33.16 -16.37 13.64
CA ASN A 900 33.30 -16.65 12.21
C ASN A 900 34.01 -15.53 11.43
N TYR A 901 33.72 -14.27 11.73
CA TYR A 901 34.17 -13.11 10.95
C TYR A 901 35.28 -12.35 11.67
N GLY A 902 35.23 -12.23 13.00
CA GLY A 902 36.28 -11.64 13.84
C GLY A 902 35.73 -10.65 14.87
N PRO A 903 36.56 -10.02 15.72
CA PRO A 903 36.10 -9.34 16.93
C PRO A 903 35.19 -8.13 16.67
N PHE A 904 34.27 -7.88 17.62
CA PHE A 904 33.39 -6.72 17.59
C PHE A 904 34.13 -5.46 18.03
N GLN A 905 34.04 -4.38 17.25
CA GLN A 905 34.89 -3.19 17.45
C GLN A 905 34.46 -2.25 18.59
N HIS A 906 33.29 -2.46 19.22
CA HIS A 906 32.74 -1.52 20.22
C HIS A 906 32.54 -2.17 21.59
N ARG A 907 32.40 -1.34 22.63
CA ARG A 907 32.12 -1.79 24.01
C ARG A 907 30.62 -1.79 24.37
N GLN A 908 29.77 -1.39 23.43
CA GLN A 908 28.31 -1.38 23.61
C GLN A 908 27.60 -1.60 22.27
N LEU A 909 26.35 -2.04 22.33
CA LEU A 909 25.40 -2.07 21.22
C LEU A 909 24.02 -1.70 21.75
N ARG A 910 23.34 -0.75 21.09
CA ARG A 910 22.08 -0.18 21.59
C ARG A 910 20.99 -0.20 20.52
N ILE A 911 19.83 -0.75 20.83
CA ILE A 911 18.62 -0.63 20.01
C ILE A 911 17.79 0.53 20.55
N MET A 912 17.27 1.39 19.67
CA MET A 912 16.43 2.53 20.08
C MET A 912 15.15 2.59 19.25
N GLU A 913 14.01 2.48 19.92
CA GLU A 913 12.71 2.51 19.26
C GLU A 913 12.38 3.90 18.68
N PHE A 914 11.82 3.95 17.48
CA PHE A 914 11.25 5.17 16.91
C PHE A 914 9.84 4.93 16.30
N PRO A 915 9.03 5.98 16.11
CA PRO A 915 7.62 5.84 15.70
C PRO A 915 7.46 5.14 14.35
N ARG A 916 6.35 4.41 14.19
CA ARG A 916 5.99 3.69 12.94
C ARG A 916 5.73 4.54 11.70
N TYR A 917 6.12 5.81 11.70
CA TYR A 917 6.14 6.62 10.47
C TYR A 917 7.12 6.07 9.45
N ARG A 918 8.10 5.26 9.89
CA ARG A 918 8.99 4.49 9.02
C ARG A 918 9.08 3.05 9.54
N GLY A 919 8.93 2.06 8.65
CA GLY A 919 8.91 0.64 9.01
C GLY A 919 10.22 -0.06 8.67
N TYR A 920 11.34 0.38 9.24
CA TYR A 920 12.67 -0.23 9.04
C TYR A 920 13.53 -0.16 10.31
N ALA A 921 14.68 -0.85 10.29
CA ALA A 921 15.76 -0.69 11.24
C ALA A 921 17.04 -0.29 10.48
N GLN A 922 17.96 0.39 11.14
CA GLN A 922 19.18 0.87 10.50
C GLN A 922 20.37 0.81 11.45
N SER A 923 21.44 0.16 11.03
CA SER A 923 22.65 0.04 11.83
C SER A 923 23.61 1.22 11.66
N PHE A 924 23.80 2.02 12.71
CA PHE A 924 24.86 3.01 12.85
C PHE A 924 25.95 2.50 13.80
N ALA A 925 27.08 3.22 13.92
CA ALA A 925 28.15 2.82 14.82
C ALA A 925 27.65 2.66 16.27
N ASN A 926 27.67 1.43 16.80
CA ASN A 926 27.16 1.02 18.12
C ASN A 926 25.67 1.30 18.44
N THR A 927 24.86 1.73 17.48
CA THR A 927 23.46 2.13 17.68
C THR A 927 22.57 1.70 16.52
N ILE A 928 21.40 1.14 16.83
CA ILE A 928 20.42 0.62 15.88
C ILE A 928 19.04 1.24 16.18
N PRO A 929 18.66 2.37 15.54
CA PRO A 929 17.26 2.81 15.52
C PRO A 929 16.37 1.73 14.89
N PHE A 930 15.22 1.46 15.51
CA PHE A 930 14.36 0.33 15.16
C PHE A 930 12.88 0.77 15.20
N GLY A 931 12.15 0.58 14.10
CA GLY A 931 10.76 1.00 13.98
C GLY A 931 9.78 0.25 14.90
N GLU A 932 8.85 0.99 15.49
CA GLU A 932 7.74 0.50 16.34
C GLU A 932 7.00 -0.70 15.71
N ASP A 933 6.60 -0.57 14.43
CA ASP A 933 5.82 -1.57 13.68
C ASP A 933 6.65 -2.70 13.08
N MET A 934 7.99 -2.62 13.13
CA MET A 934 8.88 -3.66 12.60
C MET A 934 9.13 -4.79 13.60
N GLY A 935 9.27 -4.47 14.89
CA GLY A 935 9.70 -5.47 15.88
C GLY A 935 9.04 -5.39 17.25
N PHE A 936 8.58 -4.22 17.71
CA PHE A 936 8.08 -4.06 19.09
C PHE A 936 6.67 -4.59 19.27
N VAL A 937 5.82 -4.50 18.24
CA VAL A 937 4.41 -4.93 18.27
C VAL A 937 4.14 -6.28 17.59
N SER A 938 5.18 -7.02 17.19
CA SER A 938 5.04 -8.36 16.60
C SER A 938 4.57 -9.39 17.64
N ASN A 939 3.75 -10.35 17.21
CA ASN A 939 3.24 -11.44 18.05
C ASN A 939 3.73 -12.79 17.53
N ILE A 940 4.95 -13.16 17.89
CA ILE A 940 5.61 -14.37 17.39
C ILE A 940 5.23 -15.59 18.23
N ASN A 941 4.71 -16.64 17.57
CA ASN A 941 4.64 -17.98 18.13
C ASN A 941 5.90 -18.79 17.77
N ASP A 942 6.68 -19.18 18.78
CA ASP A 942 7.94 -19.91 18.62
C ASP A 942 7.80 -21.26 17.88
N GLU A 943 6.62 -21.87 17.94
CA GLU A 943 6.36 -23.16 17.29
C GLU A 943 5.92 -23.03 15.84
N THR A 944 5.33 -21.89 15.45
CA THR A 944 4.63 -21.74 14.15
C THR A 944 5.15 -20.62 13.25
N ASP A 945 5.83 -19.61 13.81
CA ASP A 945 6.14 -18.38 13.08
C ASP A 945 7.66 -18.16 12.99
N ILE A 946 8.09 -17.39 11.98
CA ILE A 946 9.47 -16.90 11.87
C ILE A 946 9.68 -15.77 12.90
N ASP A 947 10.74 -15.84 13.70
CA ASP A 947 11.05 -14.83 14.72
C ASP A 947 11.69 -13.58 14.10
N ILE A 948 10.85 -12.71 13.53
CA ILE A 948 11.27 -11.48 12.85
C ILE A 948 12.06 -10.52 13.75
N PRO A 949 11.64 -10.20 15.00
CA PRO A 949 12.44 -9.35 15.87
C PRO A 949 13.84 -9.91 16.12
N PHE A 950 13.99 -11.23 16.27
CA PHE A 950 15.30 -11.87 16.40
C PHE A 950 16.12 -11.77 15.11
N PHE A 951 15.52 -12.11 13.97
CA PHE A 951 16.17 -12.09 12.65
C PHE A 951 16.68 -10.69 12.27
N VAL A 952 15.80 -9.68 12.32
CA VAL A 952 16.16 -8.29 12.00
C VAL A 952 17.23 -7.78 12.96
N THR A 953 17.15 -8.11 14.24
CA THR A 953 18.21 -7.72 15.20
C THR A 953 19.56 -8.33 14.83
N ALA A 954 19.58 -9.60 14.39
CA ALA A 954 20.80 -10.25 13.92
C ALA A 954 21.34 -9.57 12.65
N HIS A 955 20.47 -9.26 11.69
CA HIS A 955 20.79 -8.52 10.47
C HIS A 955 21.45 -7.16 10.78
N GLU A 956 20.79 -6.33 11.59
CA GLU A 956 21.32 -5.02 11.96
C GLU A 956 22.63 -5.11 12.75
N THR A 957 22.83 -6.18 13.52
CA THR A 957 24.10 -6.43 14.21
C THR A 957 25.20 -6.82 13.22
N ALA A 958 24.88 -7.54 12.14
CA ALA A 958 25.84 -7.97 11.12
C ALA A 958 26.46 -6.77 10.38
N HIS A 959 25.70 -5.68 10.21
CA HIS A 959 26.22 -4.45 9.60
C HIS A 959 27.42 -3.85 10.34
N GLN A 960 27.60 -4.18 11.63
CA GLN A 960 28.79 -3.75 12.36
C GLN A 960 30.09 -4.31 11.76
N TRP A 961 30.02 -5.45 11.05
CA TRP A 961 31.10 -5.96 10.19
C TRP A 961 30.94 -5.47 8.74
N TRP A 962 29.74 -5.61 8.18
CA TRP A 962 29.43 -5.33 6.77
C TRP A 962 28.83 -3.94 6.59
N GLY A 963 29.64 -2.98 6.13
CA GLY A 963 29.32 -1.56 6.04
C GLY A 963 30.18 -0.71 6.97
N HIS A 964 30.40 -1.17 8.22
CA HIS A 964 31.20 -0.43 9.22
C HIS A 964 32.67 -0.85 9.31
N GLN A 965 33.00 -2.14 9.54
CA GLN A 965 34.41 -2.59 9.50
C GLN A 965 34.93 -2.66 8.06
N VAL A 966 34.09 -3.18 7.16
CA VAL A 966 34.34 -3.22 5.72
C VAL A 966 33.34 -2.28 5.07
N THR A 967 33.77 -1.09 4.71
CA THR A 967 32.94 -0.12 3.99
C THR A 967 33.10 -0.33 2.49
N GLU A 968 31.99 -0.46 1.77
CA GLU A 968 31.95 -0.68 0.34
C GLU A 968 32.16 0.58 -0.51
N ALA A 969 32.72 0.39 -1.70
CA ALA A 969 32.83 1.42 -2.73
C ALA A 969 31.45 1.82 -3.28
N ASP A 970 31.29 3.08 -3.66
CA ASP A 970 30.08 3.58 -4.32
C ASP A 970 30.04 3.22 -5.81
N VAL A 971 29.87 1.92 -6.09
CA VAL A 971 29.77 1.35 -7.43
C VAL A 971 28.82 0.15 -7.44
N LYS A 972 28.38 -0.28 -8.62
CA LYS A 972 27.55 -1.48 -8.80
C LYS A 972 28.12 -2.68 -8.04
N GLY A 973 27.23 -3.38 -7.35
CA GLY A 973 27.53 -4.49 -6.45
C GLY A 973 27.74 -4.07 -5.00
N SER A 974 27.73 -2.77 -4.66
CA SER A 974 27.95 -2.31 -3.28
C SER A 974 26.92 -2.90 -2.30
N ALA A 975 25.64 -2.96 -2.69
CA ALA A 975 24.57 -3.49 -1.84
C ALA A 975 24.71 -5.01 -1.58
N MET A 976 25.45 -5.75 -2.40
CA MET A 976 25.78 -7.15 -2.10
C MET A 976 26.69 -7.23 -0.87
N LEU A 977 27.58 -6.24 -0.69
CA LEU A 977 28.55 -6.22 0.39
C LEU A 977 27.90 -5.84 1.73
N SER A 978 26.99 -4.88 1.76
CA SER A 978 26.30 -4.48 3.00
C SER A 978 25.09 -5.36 3.30
N GLU A 979 24.15 -5.50 2.34
CA GLU A 979 22.84 -6.11 2.60
C GLU A 979 22.87 -7.63 2.45
N SER A 980 23.43 -8.15 1.36
CA SER A 980 23.44 -9.61 1.15
C SER A 980 24.31 -10.34 2.15
N LEU A 981 25.46 -9.75 2.54
CA LEU A 981 26.29 -10.34 3.60
C LEU A 981 25.62 -10.26 4.97
N SER A 982 24.94 -9.16 5.29
CA SER A 982 24.14 -9.06 6.53
C SER A 982 22.99 -10.06 6.54
N GLU A 983 22.30 -10.28 5.42
CA GLU A 983 21.27 -11.31 5.36
C GLU A 983 21.80 -12.72 5.48
N TYR A 984 22.87 -13.03 4.74
CA TYR A 984 23.53 -14.32 4.91
C TYR A 984 23.92 -14.57 6.37
N SER A 985 24.48 -13.55 7.02
CA SER A 985 24.90 -13.60 8.42
C SER A 985 23.71 -13.84 9.36
N ALA A 986 22.60 -13.14 9.17
CA ALA A 986 21.37 -13.34 9.93
C ALA A 986 20.77 -14.73 9.71
N LEU A 987 20.80 -15.23 8.47
CA LEU A 987 20.34 -16.58 8.13
C LEU A 987 21.17 -17.66 8.79
N MET A 988 22.49 -17.48 8.92
CA MET A 988 23.32 -18.44 9.65
C MET A 988 22.98 -18.45 11.14
N VAL A 989 22.76 -17.28 11.76
CA VAL A 989 22.30 -17.22 13.15
C VAL A 989 20.96 -17.94 13.30
N MET A 990 20.01 -17.71 12.39
CA MET A 990 18.72 -18.42 12.36
C MET A 990 18.90 -19.94 12.22
N LYS A 991 19.73 -20.39 11.27
CA LYS A 991 20.02 -21.81 11.00
C LYS A 991 20.54 -22.55 12.23
N HIS A 992 21.31 -21.89 13.10
CA HIS A 992 21.84 -22.48 14.34
C HIS A 992 20.85 -22.46 15.52
N HIS A 993 19.78 -21.66 15.45
CA HIS A 993 18.81 -21.50 16.54
C HIS A 993 17.43 -22.10 16.25
N TYR A 994 17.08 -22.28 14.98
CA TYR A 994 15.78 -22.76 14.55
C TYR A 994 15.89 -24.03 13.69
N PRO A 995 14.85 -24.90 13.69
CA PRO A 995 14.81 -26.07 12.84
C PRO A 995 14.94 -25.74 11.34
N LYS A 996 15.43 -26.70 10.57
CA LYS A 996 15.68 -26.53 9.13
C LYS A 996 14.42 -26.18 8.33
N GLU A 997 13.27 -26.61 8.81
CA GLU A 997 11.97 -26.35 8.19
C GLU A 997 11.53 -24.89 8.35
N ARG A 998 11.98 -24.20 9.42
CA ARG A 998 11.83 -22.74 9.56
C ARG A 998 12.62 -22.01 8.49
N MET A 999 13.82 -22.50 8.17
CA MET A 999 14.63 -21.94 7.10
C MET A 999 13.97 -22.15 5.73
N GLN A 1000 13.35 -23.30 5.50
CA GLN A 1000 12.60 -23.54 4.25
C GLN A 1000 11.44 -22.56 4.08
N GLU A 1001 10.65 -22.33 5.12
CA GLU A 1001 9.56 -21.35 5.09
C GLU A 1001 10.10 -19.94 4.78
N PHE A 1002 11.15 -19.52 5.47
CA PHE A 1002 11.81 -18.24 5.23
C PHE A 1002 12.27 -18.11 3.77
N LEU A 1003 13.04 -19.08 3.27
CA LEU A 1003 13.56 -19.07 1.90
C LEU A 1003 12.44 -19.11 0.84
N SER A 1004 11.28 -19.68 1.16
CA SER A 1004 10.13 -19.66 0.25
C SER A 1004 9.53 -18.26 0.11
N TYR A 1005 9.52 -17.46 1.19
CA TYR A 1005 9.16 -16.04 1.11
C TYR A 1005 10.23 -15.23 0.37
N GLU A 1006 11.52 -15.49 0.62
CA GLU A 1006 12.61 -14.85 -0.14
C GLU A 1006 12.49 -15.11 -1.64
N LEU A 1007 12.19 -16.34 -2.04
CA LEU A 1007 11.96 -16.70 -3.44
C LEU A 1007 10.75 -15.97 -4.03
N ASP A 1008 9.62 -15.91 -3.33
CA ASP A 1008 8.45 -15.14 -3.77
C ASP A 1008 8.77 -13.66 -3.92
N TYR A 1009 9.45 -13.04 -2.95
CA TYR A 1009 9.81 -11.62 -2.98
C TYR A 1009 10.80 -11.31 -4.10
N TYR A 1010 11.78 -12.17 -4.34
CA TYR A 1010 12.66 -12.05 -5.50
C TYR A 1010 11.87 -12.08 -6.81
N LEU A 1011 11.04 -13.11 -7.02
CA LEU A 1011 10.33 -13.30 -8.27
C LEU A 1011 9.29 -12.20 -8.53
N ARG A 1012 8.58 -11.72 -7.49
CA ARG A 1012 7.64 -10.60 -7.60
C ARG A 1012 8.36 -9.27 -7.80
N GLY A 1013 9.53 -9.07 -7.20
CA GLY A 1013 10.36 -7.90 -7.44
C GLY A 1013 10.79 -7.76 -8.90
N ARG A 1014 11.05 -8.88 -9.59
CA ARG A 1014 11.31 -8.89 -11.04
C ARG A 1014 10.10 -8.44 -11.86
N GLN A 1015 8.88 -8.70 -11.38
CA GLN A 1015 7.65 -8.25 -12.03
C GLN A 1015 7.51 -6.72 -11.96
N THR A 1016 7.97 -6.09 -10.88
CA THR A 1016 7.84 -4.64 -10.64
C THR A 1016 9.09 -3.84 -11.02
N GLU A 1017 10.11 -4.50 -11.58
CA GLU A 1017 11.35 -3.85 -12.02
C GLU A 1017 11.07 -2.83 -13.14
N SER A 1018 11.42 -1.57 -12.88
CA SER A 1018 11.07 -0.46 -13.77
C SER A 1018 12.19 -0.06 -14.72
N LYS A 1019 13.41 -0.55 -14.57
CA LYS A 1019 14.56 -0.15 -15.42
C LYS A 1019 15.25 -1.35 -16.04
N LYS A 1020 15.92 -2.16 -15.22
CA LYS A 1020 16.67 -3.34 -15.63
C LYS A 1020 17.04 -4.19 -14.42
N GLU A 1021 16.89 -5.50 -14.55
CA GLU A 1021 17.35 -6.47 -13.57
C GLU A 1021 18.88 -6.62 -13.65
N GLN A 1022 19.57 -6.67 -12.50
CA GLN A 1022 21.02 -6.86 -12.43
C GLN A 1022 21.39 -8.25 -11.88
N PRO A 1023 22.54 -8.81 -12.26
CA PRO A 1023 23.18 -9.89 -11.50
C PRO A 1023 23.48 -9.46 -10.05
N LEU A 1024 23.62 -10.41 -9.13
CA LEU A 1024 23.90 -10.11 -7.71
C LEU A 1024 25.22 -9.34 -7.55
N ALA A 1025 26.27 -9.70 -8.29
CA ALA A 1025 27.57 -9.02 -8.26
C ALA A 1025 27.55 -7.57 -8.77
N GLN A 1026 26.46 -7.17 -9.44
CA GLN A 1026 26.26 -5.86 -10.04
C GLN A 1026 25.01 -5.18 -9.47
N CYS A 1027 24.48 -5.67 -8.35
CA CYS A 1027 23.26 -5.13 -7.78
C CYS A 1027 23.45 -3.66 -7.42
N GLU A 1028 22.44 -2.85 -7.74
CA GLU A 1028 22.38 -1.43 -7.43
C GLU A 1028 21.57 -1.29 -6.12
N GLY A 1029 20.54 -0.44 -6.08
CA GLY A 1029 19.60 -0.32 -4.95
C GLY A 1029 18.38 -1.25 -5.00
N GLN A 1030 18.46 -2.37 -5.71
CA GLN A 1030 17.30 -3.27 -5.93
C GLN A 1030 17.11 -4.22 -4.74
N GLN A 1031 16.16 -3.90 -3.85
CA GLN A 1031 15.89 -4.68 -2.63
C GLN A 1031 15.64 -6.17 -2.89
N TYR A 1032 14.85 -6.48 -3.92
CA TYR A 1032 14.56 -7.86 -4.30
C TYR A 1032 15.82 -8.66 -4.68
N ILE A 1033 16.91 -7.98 -5.06
CA ILE A 1033 18.19 -8.60 -5.39
C ILE A 1033 19.09 -8.68 -4.15
N HIS A 1034 19.39 -7.55 -3.50
CA HIS A 1034 20.41 -7.56 -2.44
C HIS A 1034 19.91 -8.18 -1.13
N TYR A 1035 18.60 -8.14 -0.83
CA TYR A 1035 18.03 -8.93 0.27
C TYR A 1035 17.68 -10.32 -0.24
N ASN A 1036 16.73 -10.43 -1.17
CA ASN A 1036 16.10 -11.72 -1.43
C ASN A 1036 16.91 -12.68 -2.30
N LYS A 1037 17.41 -12.23 -3.46
CA LYS A 1037 18.36 -13.05 -4.26
C LYS A 1037 19.64 -13.32 -3.47
N GLY A 1038 20.13 -12.32 -2.74
CA GLY A 1038 21.32 -12.41 -1.90
C GLY A 1038 21.21 -13.52 -0.86
N ALA A 1039 20.11 -13.55 -0.11
CA ALA A 1039 19.74 -14.60 0.83
C ALA A 1039 19.78 -15.98 0.16
N LEU A 1040 19.02 -16.17 -0.93
CA LEU A 1040 18.94 -17.46 -1.65
C LEU A 1040 20.30 -17.92 -2.16
N VAL A 1041 21.02 -17.05 -2.86
CA VAL A 1041 22.30 -17.38 -3.51
C VAL A 1041 23.39 -17.71 -2.50
N LEU A 1042 23.58 -16.88 -1.47
CA LEU A 1042 24.62 -17.13 -0.47
C LEU A 1042 24.28 -18.31 0.44
N TYR A 1043 23.00 -18.50 0.75
CA TYR A 1043 22.55 -19.68 1.50
C TYR A 1043 22.71 -20.98 0.69
N ALA A 1044 22.38 -20.97 -0.60
CA ALA A 1044 22.61 -22.11 -1.48
C ALA A 1044 24.11 -22.37 -1.70
N LEU A 1045 24.92 -21.32 -1.83
CA LEU A 1045 26.37 -21.44 -1.99
C LEU A 1045 27.03 -22.05 -0.74
N GLN A 1046 26.69 -21.59 0.47
CA GLN A 1046 27.22 -22.20 1.70
C GLN A 1046 26.83 -23.67 1.82
N ASP A 1047 25.62 -24.03 1.39
CA ASP A 1047 25.17 -25.42 1.41
C ASP A 1047 26.07 -26.25 0.48
N GLN A 1048 26.34 -25.76 -0.73
CA GLN A 1048 27.16 -26.46 -1.73
C GLN A 1048 28.63 -26.63 -1.32
N ILE A 1049 29.30 -25.58 -0.87
CA ILE A 1049 30.75 -25.60 -0.62
C ILE A 1049 31.13 -25.84 0.85
N GLY A 1050 30.16 -25.68 1.76
CA GLY A 1050 30.31 -25.76 3.22
C GLY A 1050 30.39 -24.38 3.87
N GLU A 1051 29.68 -24.22 5.00
CA GLU A 1051 29.62 -22.99 5.81
C GLU A 1051 31.01 -22.48 6.22
N ASN A 1052 31.89 -23.37 6.70
CA ASN A 1052 33.25 -23.00 7.10
C ASN A 1052 34.07 -22.38 5.96
N ARG A 1053 33.92 -22.88 4.73
CA ARG A 1053 34.65 -22.35 3.56
C ARG A 1053 34.15 -20.96 3.18
N LEU A 1054 32.82 -20.79 3.17
CA LEU A 1054 32.24 -19.48 2.87
C LEU A 1054 32.63 -18.45 3.95
N ASN A 1055 32.48 -18.80 5.23
CA ASN A 1055 32.88 -17.93 6.34
C ASN A 1055 34.38 -17.61 6.33
N GLN A 1056 35.24 -18.56 5.92
CA GLN A 1056 36.66 -18.30 5.73
C GLN A 1056 36.92 -17.23 4.65
N ALA A 1057 36.20 -17.28 3.52
CA ALA A 1057 36.29 -16.24 2.49
C ALA A 1057 35.84 -14.87 3.03
N LEU A 1058 34.73 -14.81 3.78
CA LEU A 1058 34.25 -13.56 4.38
C LEU A 1058 35.24 -12.99 5.41
N ARG A 1059 35.82 -13.86 6.24
CA ARG A 1059 36.87 -13.48 7.21
C ARG A 1059 38.09 -12.89 6.53
N THR A 1060 38.56 -13.56 5.47
CA THR A 1060 39.71 -13.16 4.65
C THR A 1060 39.44 -11.82 3.95
N TYR A 1061 38.24 -11.67 3.40
CA TYR A 1061 37.78 -10.44 2.78
C TYR A 1061 37.84 -9.26 3.76
N ARG A 1062 37.30 -9.43 4.97
CA ARG A 1062 37.34 -8.38 6.01
C ARG A 1062 38.75 -8.10 6.54
N ASP A 1063 39.60 -9.10 6.68
CA ASP A 1063 41.01 -8.89 7.07
C ASP A 1063 41.76 -8.06 6.02
N ARG A 1064 41.52 -8.34 4.74
CA ARG A 1064 42.13 -7.63 3.61
C ARG A 1064 41.62 -6.21 3.48
N TRP A 1065 40.31 -6.01 3.59
CA TRP A 1065 39.61 -4.75 3.33
C TRP A 1065 39.13 -4.05 4.59
N ASN A 1066 40.07 -3.81 5.52
CA ASN A 1066 39.81 -3.07 6.75
C ASN A 1066 40.08 -1.56 6.59
N ALA A 1067 39.74 -0.79 7.62
CA ALA A 1067 39.92 0.66 7.65
C ALA A 1067 41.37 1.14 7.41
N ALA A 1068 42.38 0.38 7.84
CA ALA A 1068 43.78 0.74 7.62
C ALA A 1068 44.17 0.59 6.14
N THR A 1069 43.72 -0.48 5.47
CA THR A 1069 43.92 -0.69 4.03
C THR A 1069 43.28 0.46 3.24
N VAL A 1070 42.04 0.85 3.56
CA VAL A 1070 41.35 1.96 2.90
C VAL A 1070 42.08 3.28 3.15
N ALA A 1071 42.52 3.54 4.38
CA ALA A 1071 43.27 4.75 4.71
C ALA A 1071 44.61 4.85 3.97
N GLN A 1072 45.29 3.72 3.75
CA GLN A 1072 46.57 3.68 3.04
C GLN A 1072 46.41 3.80 1.51
N THR A 1073 45.44 3.09 0.94
CA THR A 1073 45.27 2.98 -0.52
C THR A 1073 44.35 4.06 -1.09
N GLY A 1074 43.42 4.57 -0.28
CA GLY A 1074 42.30 5.42 -0.72
C GLY A 1074 41.34 4.68 -1.66
N ILE A 1075 41.29 3.35 -1.60
CA ILE A 1075 40.44 2.50 -2.43
C ILE A 1075 39.54 1.67 -1.52
N TYR A 1076 38.26 1.68 -1.84
CA TYR A 1076 37.24 0.87 -1.19
C TYR A 1076 37.03 -0.45 -1.96
N PRO A 1077 36.68 -1.55 -1.26
CA PRO A 1077 36.41 -2.83 -1.88
C PRO A 1077 35.11 -2.85 -2.69
N THR A 1078 35.04 -3.78 -3.63
CA THR A 1078 33.92 -4.00 -4.54
C THR A 1078 33.40 -5.44 -4.47
N ALA A 1079 32.20 -5.70 -5.01
CA ALA A 1079 31.68 -7.07 -5.12
C ALA A 1079 32.58 -8.00 -5.96
N ALA A 1080 33.39 -7.46 -6.88
CA ALA A 1080 34.38 -8.25 -7.60
C ALA A 1080 35.47 -8.81 -6.67
N ASP A 1081 35.90 -8.02 -5.69
CA ASP A 1081 36.89 -8.43 -4.69
C ASP A 1081 36.31 -9.57 -3.82
N LEU A 1082 35.06 -9.44 -3.36
CA LEU A 1082 34.37 -10.52 -2.64
C LEU A 1082 34.21 -11.78 -3.51
N THR A 1083 33.81 -11.62 -4.77
CA THR A 1083 33.62 -12.75 -5.70
C THR A 1083 34.92 -13.50 -5.94
N ALA A 1084 36.07 -12.81 -5.93
CA ALA A 1084 37.39 -13.44 -6.00
C ALA A 1084 37.69 -14.30 -4.77
N GLU A 1085 37.36 -13.83 -3.56
CA GLU A 1085 37.52 -14.61 -2.32
C GLU A 1085 36.61 -15.84 -2.32
N LEU A 1086 35.35 -15.68 -2.74
CA LEU A 1086 34.41 -16.80 -2.88
C LEU A 1086 34.92 -17.82 -3.91
N ARG A 1087 35.47 -17.36 -5.04
CA ARG A 1087 36.05 -18.24 -6.07
C ARG A 1087 37.24 -19.03 -5.55
N ALA A 1088 38.08 -18.42 -4.71
CA ALA A 1088 39.27 -19.06 -4.14
C ALA A 1088 38.93 -20.24 -3.22
N VAL A 1089 37.83 -20.17 -2.47
CA VAL A 1089 37.38 -21.24 -1.57
C VAL A 1089 36.44 -22.26 -2.24
N THR A 1090 36.00 -21.99 -3.48
CA THR A 1090 35.05 -22.84 -4.21
C THR A 1090 35.77 -23.93 -5.02
N PRO A 1091 35.47 -25.22 -4.80
CA PRO A 1091 36.06 -26.33 -5.56
C PRO A 1091 35.80 -26.23 -7.07
N ASP A 1092 36.74 -26.71 -7.89
CA ASP A 1092 36.66 -26.66 -9.36
C ASP A 1092 35.35 -27.26 -9.91
N SER A 1093 34.87 -28.35 -9.30
CA SER A 1093 33.66 -29.08 -9.72
C SER A 1093 32.37 -28.26 -9.63
N VAL A 1094 32.33 -27.24 -8.77
CA VAL A 1094 31.15 -26.40 -8.52
C VAL A 1094 31.44 -24.91 -8.73
N ARG A 1095 32.65 -24.55 -9.19
CA ARG A 1095 33.06 -23.15 -9.40
C ARG A 1095 32.20 -22.42 -10.42
N GLY A 1096 31.67 -23.13 -11.42
CA GLY A 1096 30.73 -22.58 -12.39
C GLY A 1096 29.44 -22.03 -11.78
N LEU A 1097 29.05 -22.46 -10.58
CA LEU A 1097 27.86 -21.94 -9.89
C LEU A 1097 28.00 -20.44 -9.55
N LEU A 1098 29.21 -19.93 -9.33
CA LEU A 1098 29.41 -18.49 -9.13
C LEU A 1098 29.07 -17.69 -10.39
N ASP A 1099 29.35 -18.24 -11.56
CA ASP A 1099 29.03 -17.59 -12.83
C ASP A 1099 27.51 -17.57 -13.09
N ASP A 1100 26.80 -18.59 -12.63
CA ASP A 1100 25.34 -18.69 -12.77
C ASP A 1100 24.58 -17.90 -11.69
N TRP A 1101 24.99 -17.99 -10.42
CA TRP A 1101 24.22 -17.45 -9.29
C TRP A 1101 24.61 -16.02 -8.90
N VAL A 1102 25.91 -15.68 -9.00
CA VAL A 1102 26.43 -14.38 -8.58
C VAL A 1102 26.54 -13.43 -9.78
N ASN A 1103 27.10 -13.91 -10.90
CA ASN A 1103 27.42 -13.08 -12.07
C ASN A 1103 26.35 -13.07 -13.17
N ALA A 1104 25.25 -13.80 -13.01
CA ALA A 1104 24.16 -13.84 -13.98
C ALA A 1104 22.75 -13.81 -13.34
N ILE A 1105 21.75 -13.65 -14.21
CA ILE A 1105 20.34 -13.84 -13.87
C ILE A 1105 19.96 -15.24 -14.34
N THR A 1106 20.17 -16.23 -13.48
CA THR A 1106 19.88 -17.63 -13.76
C THR A 1106 18.61 -18.04 -13.03
N LEU A 1107 17.70 -18.70 -13.75
CA LEU A 1107 16.46 -19.25 -13.23
C LEU A 1107 16.39 -20.73 -13.59
N TYR A 1108 15.65 -21.48 -12.79
CA TYR A 1108 15.38 -22.88 -13.00
C TYR A 1108 13.88 -23.10 -13.21
N GLU A 1109 13.54 -24.15 -13.94
CA GLU A 1109 12.21 -24.78 -13.90
C GLU A 1109 12.43 -26.20 -13.43
N LEU A 1110 11.98 -26.47 -12.21
CA LEU A 1110 12.14 -27.77 -11.58
C LEU A 1110 10.76 -28.41 -11.44
N LYS A 1111 10.64 -29.69 -11.79
CA LYS A 1111 9.36 -30.38 -11.74
C LYS A 1111 9.51 -31.87 -11.49
N ALA A 1112 8.77 -32.38 -10.51
CA ALA A 1112 8.51 -33.81 -10.34
C ALA A 1112 7.31 -34.20 -11.20
N GLU A 1113 7.55 -34.77 -12.37
CA GLU A 1113 6.49 -35.20 -13.29
C GLU A 1113 5.70 -36.38 -12.73
N GLN A 1114 6.41 -37.35 -12.14
CA GLN A 1114 5.79 -38.52 -11.53
C GLN A 1114 6.66 -39.05 -10.41
N VAL A 1115 6.04 -39.52 -9.33
CA VAL A 1115 6.71 -40.27 -8.27
C VAL A 1115 5.99 -41.60 -8.13
N LYS A 1116 6.76 -42.70 -8.10
CA LYS A 1116 6.25 -44.07 -7.94
C LYS A 1116 6.94 -44.72 -6.76
N MET A 1117 6.19 -45.51 -6.01
CA MET A 1117 6.73 -46.33 -4.92
C MET A 1117 6.51 -47.82 -5.21
N LYS A 1118 7.53 -48.63 -4.94
CA LYS A 1118 7.46 -50.09 -4.94
C LYS A 1118 8.08 -50.66 -3.66
N PRO A 1119 7.39 -51.53 -2.91
CA PRO A 1119 8.00 -52.23 -1.78
C PRO A 1119 9.06 -53.23 -2.27
N VAL A 1120 10.24 -53.23 -1.64
CA VAL A 1120 11.37 -54.12 -1.93
C VAL A 1120 11.93 -54.65 -0.61
N GLY A 1121 11.48 -55.85 -0.20
CA GLY A 1121 11.85 -56.44 1.09
C GLY A 1121 11.30 -55.64 2.27
N LYS A 1122 12.17 -55.14 3.16
CA LYS A 1122 11.82 -54.25 4.29
C LYS A 1122 11.96 -52.75 3.96
N GLN A 1123 12.30 -52.42 2.71
CA GLN A 1123 12.49 -51.05 2.24
C GLN A 1123 11.47 -50.70 1.15
N PHE A 1124 11.36 -49.42 0.83
CA PHE A 1124 10.55 -48.91 -0.27
C PHE A 1124 11.48 -48.26 -1.29
N GLU A 1125 11.34 -48.65 -2.55
CA GLU A 1125 12.02 -48.05 -3.69
C GLU A 1125 11.13 -46.95 -4.27
N VAL A 1126 11.65 -45.72 -4.33
CA VAL A 1126 10.95 -44.54 -4.82
C VAL A 1126 11.62 -44.08 -6.11
N THR A 1127 10.88 -44.06 -7.21
CA THR A 1127 11.35 -43.57 -8.50
C THR A 1127 10.70 -42.23 -8.80
N LEU A 1128 11.52 -41.21 -9.07
CA LEU A 1128 11.10 -39.86 -9.43
C LEU A 1128 11.46 -39.61 -10.90
N ASP A 1129 10.45 -39.31 -11.71
CA ASP A 1129 10.64 -38.82 -13.07
C ASP A 1129 10.63 -37.28 -13.03
N LEU A 1130 11.76 -36.67 -13.39
CA LEU A 1130 12.03 -35.24 -13.21
C LEU A 1130 12.13 -34.52 -14.56
N SER A 1131 11.65 -33.28 -14.59
CA SER A 1131 11.90 -32.31 -15.65
C SER A 1131 12.65 -31.12 -15.06
N VAL A 1132 13.77 -30.75 -15.69
CA VAL A 1132 14.66 -29.69 -15.22
C VAL A 1132 15.04 -28.81 -16.41
N GLU A 1133 14.89 -27.50 -16.27
CA GLU A 1133 15.38 -26.51 -17.23
C GLU A 1133 16.22 -25.46 -16.51
N LYS A 1134 17.31 -25.02 -17.14
CA LYS A 1134 18.10 -23.86 -16.71
C LYS A 1134 18.05 -22.81 -17.80
N VAL A 1135 17.64 -21.60 -17.42
CA VAL A 1135 17.60 -20.44 -18.32
C VAL A 1135 18.43 -19.30 -17.75
N ARG A 1136 19.03 -18.53 -18.64
CA ARG A 1136 19.69 -17.27 -18.30
C ARG A 1136 18.91 -16.13 -18.95
N ALA A 1137 18.46 -15.19 -18.11
CA ALA A 1137 17.80 -13.98 -18.54
C ALA A 1137 18.80 -12.85 -18.78
N ASP A 1138 18.51 -11.98 -19.75
CA ASP A 1138 19.14 -10.67 -19.84
C ASP A 1138 18.48 -9.65 -18.87
N SER A 1139 18.94 -8.41 -18.90
CA SER A 1139 18.48 -7.37 -17.96
C SER A 1139 17.03 -6.92 -18.17
N LEU A 1140 16.41 -7.26 -19.31
CA LEU A 1140 14.99 -7.02 -19.59
C LEU A 1140 14.16 -8.30 -19.42
N GLY A 1141 14.80 -9.42 -19.10
CA GLY A 1141 14.16 -10.69 -18.89
C GLY A 1141 13.92 -11.52 -20.15
N ASN A 1142 14.67 -11.30 -21.24
CA ASN A 1142 14.69 -12.23 -22.36
C ASN A 1142 15.52 -13.46 -21.98
N GLU A 1143 14.94 -14.65 -22.13
CA GLU A 1143 15.51 -15.89 -21.61
C GLU A 1143 16.20 -16.72 -22.70
N THR A 1144 17.37 -17.28 -22.36
CA THR A 1144 18.12 -18.21 -23.20
C THR A 1144 18.40 -19.50 -22.45
N ARG A 1145 18.11 -20.65 -23.07
CA ARG A 1145 18.36 -21.97 -22.48
C ARG A 1145 19.86 -22.23 -22.30
N ARG A 1146 20.21 -22.88 -21.20
CA ARG A 1146 21.60 -23.25 -20.86
C ARG A 1146 21.71 -24.74 -20.52
N PRO A 1147 22.87 -25.37 -20.80
CA PRO A 1147 23.08 -26.78 -20.46
C PRO A 1147 23.08 -27.00 -18.94
N LEU A 1148 22.57 -28.15 -18.52
CA LEU A 1148 22.51 -28.59 -17.13
C LEU A 1148 23.81 -29.28 -16.72
N ASN A 1149 24.28 -28.97 -15.52
CA ASN A 1149 25.42 -29.60 -14.86
C ASN A 1149 25.38 -29.31 -13.35
N GLU A 1150 24.25 -29.58 -12.69
CA GLU A 1150 24.00 -29.19 -11.31
C GLU A 1150 23.85 -30.39 -10.37
N TRP A 1151 24.33 -30.23 -9.14
CA TRP A 1151 24.05 -31.15 -8.04
C TRP A 1151 22.84 -30.65 -7.25
N ILE A 1152 21.68 -31.23 -7.54
CA ILE A 1152 20.39 -30.80 -6.98
C ILE A 1152 19.92 -31.81 -5.93
N TRP A 1153 19.37 -31.32 -4.83
CA TRP A 1153 18.85 -32.16 -3.76
C TRP A 1153 17.60 -32.92 -4.19
N ILE A 1154 17.53 -34.20 -3.84
CA ILE A 1154 16.31 -35.02 -3.94
C ILE A 1154 15.83 -35.32 -2.53
N GLY A 1155 14.56 -35.04 -2.28
CA GLY A 1155 13.89 -35.27 -1.00
C GLY A 1155 12.82 -36.34 -1.10
N VAL A 1156 12.75 -37.23 -0.10
CA VAL A 1156 11.61 -38.14 0.10
C VAL A 1156 11.07 -37.89 1.50
N TYR A 1157 9.77 -37.68 1.63
CA TYR A 1157 9.11 -37.30 2.87
C TYR A 1157 8.37 -38.48 3.51
N ALA A 1158 8.39 -38.51 4.83
CA ALA A 1158 7.53 -39.37 5.63
C ALA A 1158 6.10 -38.81 5.66
N PRO A 1159 5.08 -39.66 5.90
CA PRO A 1159 3.74 -39.19 6.21
C PRO A 1159 3.75 -38.22 7.40
N LYS A 1160 3.00 -37.12 7.30
CA LYS A 1160 2.88 -36.14 8.39
C LYS A 1160 2.32 -36.83 9.64
N ALA A 1161 3.05 -36.73 10.75
CA ALA A 1161 2.53 -37.18 12.06
C ALA A 1161 1.37 -36.28 12.49
N LYS A 1162 0.36 -36.87 13.14
CA LYS A 1162 -0.86 -36.16 13.58
C LYS A 1162 -0.47 -35.04 14.57
N GLY A 1163 -0.67 -33.78 14.17
CA GLY A 1163 -0.32 -32.59 14.97
C GLY A 1163 1.06 -31.99 14.67
N SER A 1164 1.89 -32.61 13.81
CA SER A 1164 3.15 -32.01 13.36
C SER A 1164 2.91 -31.01 12.22
N THR A 1165 3.43 -29.79 12.37
CA THR A 1165 3.54 -28.80 11.29
C THR A 1165 4.80 -29.01 10.44
N VAL A 1166 5.73 -29.83 10.93
CA VAL A 1166 7.06 -30.04 10.38
C VAL A 1166 7.11 -31.32 9.54
N ASP A 1167 7.72 -31.21 8.36
CA ASP A 1167 7.87 -32.30 7.41
C ASP A 1167 9.18 -33.04 7.60
N LYS A 1168 9.10 -34.34 7.92
CA LYS A 1168 10.28 -35.18 8.12
C LYS A 1168 10.75 -35.79 6.80
N LEU A 1169 12.01 -35.53 6.44
CA LEU A 1169 12.67 -36.17 5.29
C LEU A 1169 13.21 -37.57 5.67
N LEU A 1170 12.81 -38.59 4.91
CA LEU A 1170 13.35 -39.95 4.94
C LEU A 1170 14.64 -40.08 4.12
N TYR A 1171 14.77 -39.25 3.08
CA TYR A 1171 15.92 -39.18 2.19
C TYR A 1171 16.17 -37.73 1.82
N TYR A 1172 17.43 -37.31 1.86
CA TYR A 1172 17.87 -35.98 1.44
C TYR A 1172 19.32 -36.08 0.99
N GLN A 1173 19.55 -36.25 -0.32
CA GLN A 1173 20.89 -36.31 -0.91
C GLN A 1173 20.92 -35.61 -2.26
N ARG A 1174 22.09 -35.13 -2.67
CA ARG A 1174 22.31 -34.49 -3.97
C ARG A 1174 22.46 -35.54 -5.07
N HIS A 1175 21.84 -35.26 -6.20
CA HIS A 1175 21.99 -36.02 -7.43
C HIS A 1175 22.49 -35.11 -8.54
N HIS A 1176 23.34 -35.65 -9.40
CA HIS A 1176 23.89 -34.91 -10.53
C HIS A 1176 22.90 -34.94 -11.70
N ILE A 1177 22.41 -33.77 -12.09
CA ILE A 1177 21.45 -33.58 -13.18
C ILE A 1177 22.17 -32.97 -14.38
N THR A 1178 22.15 -33.70 -15.50
CA THR A 1178 22.83 -33.29 -16.74
C THR A 1178 21.89 -33.27 -17.94
N LYS A 1179 20.67 -33.79 -17.80
CA LYS A 1179 19.67 -33.92 -18.87
C LYS A 1179 18.37 -33.23 -18.46
N PRO A 1180 17.64 -32.60 -19.40
CA PRO A 1180 16.37 -31.96 -19.09
C PRO A 1180 15.29 -32.90 -18.54
N LYS A 1181 15.38 -34.19 -18.86
CA LYS A 1181 14.55 -35.24 -18.27
C LYS A 1181 15.44 -36.33 -17.71
N GLN A 1182 15.23 -36.69 -16.45
CA GLN A 1182 16.03 -37.69 -15.74
C GLN A 1182 15.15 -38.45 -14.75
N SER A 1183 15.35 -39.77 -14.66
CA SER A 1183 14.67 -40.60 -13.66
C SER A 1183 15.67 -40.98 -12.57
N ILE A 1184 15.26 -40.85 -11.31
CA ILE A 1184 16.10 -41.12 -10.14
C ILE A 1184 15.39 -42.11 -9.24
N THR A 1185 16.08 -43.18 -8.86
CA THR A 1185 15.55 -44.21 -7.96
C THR A 1185 16.33 -44.21 -6.66
N VAL A 1186 15.63 -44.11 -5.53
CA VAL A 1186 16.20 -44.11 -4.17
C VAL A 1186 15.48 -45.12 -3.27
N ARG A 1187 16.14 -45.54 -2.18
CA ARG A 1187 15.58 -46.50 -1.21
C ARG A 1187 15.40 -45.87 0.16
N VAL A 1188 14.24 -46.08 0.77
CA VAL A 1188 13.89 -45.57 2.10
C VAL A 1188 13.38 -46.69 3.01
N ASN A 1189 13.60 -46.54 4.32
CA ASN A 1189 13.28 -47.56 5.32
C ASN A 1189 11.84 -47.47 5.87
N GLN A 1190 11.07 -46.47 5.44
CA GLN A 1190 9.69 -46.23 5.87
C GLN A 1190 8.85 -45.90 4.64
N GLN A 1191 7.55 -46.17 4.71
CA GLN A 1191 6.64 -45.86 3.62
C GLN A 1191 6.61 -44.34 3.39
N PRO A 1192 6.96 -43.86 2.19
CA PRO A 1192 6.97 -42.44 1.87
C PRO A 1192 5.57 -41.91 1.51
N ASP A 1193 5.35 -40.62 1.70
CA ASP A 1193 4.12 -39.90 1.33
C ASP A 1193 4.27 -39.12 0.02
N ARG A 1194 5.40 -38.43 -0.13
CA ARG A 1194 5.72 -37.58 -1.27
C ARG A 1194 7.22 -37.51 -1.50
N ALA A 1195 7.64 -37.17 -2.71
CA ALA A 1195 9.03 -36.97 -3.04
C ALA A 1195 9.20 -35.85 -4.07
N GLY A 1196 10.40 -35.30 -4.17
CA GLY A 1196 10.65 -34.17 -5.05
C GLY A 1196 12.11 -33.81 -5.26
N ILE A 1197 12.31 -32.85 -6.15
CA ILE A 1197 13.58 -32.19 -6.44
C ILE A 1197 13.62 -30.83 -5.72
N ASP A 1198 14.80 -30.39 -5.28
CA ASP A 1198 15.00 -29.15 -4.51
C ASP A 1198 13.96 -28.93 -3.39
N PRO A 1199 13.81 -29.88 -2.46
CA PRO A 1199 12.74 -29.89 -1.47
C PRO A 1199 12.76 -28.71 -0.48
N LEU A 1200 13.78 -27.84 -0.52
CA LEU A 1200 13.94 -26.67 0.34
C LEU A 1200 13.92 -25.35 -0.44
N ASN A 1201 13.65 -25.37 -1.74
CA ASN A 1201 13.63 -24.19 -2.62
C ASN A 1201 14.96 -23.40 -2.57
N LEU A 1202 16.09 -24.11 -2.63
CA LEU A 1202 17.43 -23.47 -2.62
C LEU A 1202 17.76 -22.84 -3.96
N LEU A 1203 17.21 -23.39 -5.06
CA LEU A 1203 17.37 -22.85 -6.39
C LEU A 1203 16.25 -21.87 -6.70
N ILE A 1204 16.57 -20.90 -7.55
CA ILE A 1204 15.62 -19.88 -7.99
C ILE A 1204 14.70 -20.49 -9.05
N ASP A 1205 13.71 -21.23 -8.58
CA ASP A 1205 12.66 -21.86 -9.38
C ASP A 1205 11.40 -20.97 -9.42
N ARG A 1206 10.79 -20.80 -10.60
CA ARG A 1206 9.55 -20.00 -10.75
C ARG A 1206 8.32 -20.73 -10.25
N HIS A 1207 8.35 -22.07 -10.22
CA HIS A 1207 7.20 -22.89 -9.85
C HIS A 1207 7.55 -23.90 -8.76
N PRO A 1208 8.00 -23.46 -7.56
CA PRO A 1208 8.50 -24.34 -6.51
C PRO A 1208 7.47 -25.35 -5.97
N ARG A 1209 6.19 -25.23 -6.35
CA ARG A 1209 5.14 -26.21 -6.01
C ARG A 1209 5.21 -27.47 -6.85
N ASP A 1210 5.73 -27.37 -8.06
CA ASP A 1210 5.84 -28.49 -8.99
C ASP A 1210 7.02 -29.41 -8.62
N ASN A 1211 7.87 -28.96 -7.70
CA ASN A 1211 9.03 -29.67 -7.20
C ASN A 1211 8.71 -30.96 -6.46
N ILE A 1212 7.58 -31.01 -5.76
CA ILE A 1212 7.21 -32.11 -4.88
C ILE A 1212 5.87 -32.68 -5.33
N LYS A 1213 5.81 -34.01 -5.43
CA LYS A 1213 4.60 -34.72 -5.82
C LYS A 1213 4.28 -35.86 -4.85
N THR A 1214 2.99 -36.01 -4.56
CA THR A 1214 2.46 -37.13 -3.78
C THR A 1214 2.61 -38.44 -4.55
N ILE A 1215 2.89 -39.52 -3.82
CA ILE A 1215 3.17 -40.87 -4.33
C ILE A 1215 1.90 -41.62 -4.73
#